data_AF-A0A2T4CIM7-F1
#
_entry.id   AF-A0A2T4CIM7-F1
#
_cell.length_a   1.000
_cell.length_b   1.000
_cell.length_c   1.000
_cell.angle_alpha   90.00
_cell.angle_beta   90.00
_cell.angle_gamma   90.00
#
_symmetry.space_group_name_H-M   'P 1'
#
loop_
_entity.id
_entity.type
_entity.pdbx_description
1 polymer ?
#
loop_
_entity_poly.entity_id
_entity_poly.type
_entity_poly.pdbx_seq_one_letter_code
_entity_poly.pdbx_strand_id
1 'polypeptide(L)'
;MRLSSQRRRATRRPRLSSTSIATLAAIAPSLSRAFNITAAPPANLDFSQLGSIGIAGDFNGISLYQFEEQIARPLSTNGSEYLLTQLPNGVLAPIAATDASILAMCSVTLEDGAEGVVLGGNFTSMDGIKSTAIAIYNTNTTTFTPLEGLEGEVNALLCDDDKGIVYVGGNLKGGNSTNAIAWKVDGNWTNLPFAGFNAPVSAITKASNGHIIFGGSFTGLGNVTAPNKADGQAINLSTAKISAGGTSSTQGFDDPKNVICTDGSGGSGKTWLLKDGVSGSWEAAFDFGFEPTKLRLWNTHQDGRGTKTFRFVALPINGIMNFTYIDPATGKNSSCTSECPLSNDPKVQFQDFHFVNSVGMNAFQIDISAWYGKGAGLNGVQLFEDNMFSYAINSFNEPACNITFPSSASATGPWKQSPSLQSDSKYLTAHLTSPISSKSASVVFSPNIIESGNYSVNMYTPGCVPDGSCLTRGRVNITGIMSSGNTPSNFTTSIYQTNNFDKYDQIYFGYIERTSDSFKPRVTLTPLDGQDLSEMTFVAQKVGFTLLNSTGNLNGLFDFDPSQNKVNTTSLNDSPVNQLGASFDHNTGVKSLATSGDITYIGGNFTSDAHHNFVAIDTSGKVSSLNGGLNGQVLDMYLQGTQLFVGGDFSNLRSDGKAGLNHVAVYDTKSQEWSALGAGVNGRVEQVVAFQVNISSVTEDAIALTGSFTECNAFGSFEATPAQGFAVWVLSRDNWLQNLQGPAPNFGGMLTASKLNLTTGNSLFAGSVESSQLGANGAVMLGDQGLGQFPVQIQPKAQQAGSKRRRDLSTEPTSGVLTGAFYTGNSSNITVLAGHFSARSSNGSTVENLVIIDDSDNGTVSGLGPGISSESVFTSLVFHGSVLFAGGNVTGTIDGSSVSGLIAYDVVSKSYSSQQPASLLGGNQTLSVVTVRPDSAEVYAGGSFEKAGALDCPGVCTYDADSAQWSRPGSTLAGRVSSFMWFSKTQLIAGGDLRTNGTDTGYLAMYDVKKRVWKDFAGASQIPGPVSAITPGSNDNGQLWISGNSPNGSVFIMKYDGKQWQSPSVLPPSGSVVQSLQVFTVTESHSKADLLDDRQVLMLTGSIPFPNVGMASAAIYNGTDYLPYALTSTDTGAGSIAKVFSQKDNFFTSSGKHLPLVFVVLIGLAISLALIVILVVSGIILDRIRKKREGYTPAPTSMYDRGSGIQRIPPRELLEQLERTRPGEAPHV
;
A
#
# COMPACT_ATOMS: atom_id res chain seq x y z
N MET A 1 58.30 27.52 -31.26
CA MET A 1 59.30 27.49 -32.35
C MET A 1 58.55 27.31 -33.68
N ARG A 2 58.98 27.97 -34.76
CA ARG A 2 58.52 27.93 -36.19
C ARG A 2 57.48 26.84 -36.58
N LEU A 3 56.28 27.19 -37.09
CA LEU A 3 55.91 27.36 -38.53
C LEU A 3 55.91 26.03 -39.34
N SER A 4 54.99 25.70 -40.27
CA SER A 4 54.15 26.54 -41.16
C SER A 4 52.95 25.81 -41.85
N SER A 5 52.04 26.60 -42.47
CA SER A 5 51.26 26.38 -43.74
C SER A 5 50.42 25.09 -43.97
N GLN A 6 49.10 25.10 -44.18
CA GLN A 6 48.18 25.75 -45.15
C GLN A 6 47.84 24.96 -46.46
N ARG A 7 46.52 24.89 -46.77
CA ARG A 7 45.84 24.58 -48.07
C ARG A 7 45.87 23.08 -48.51
N ARG A 8 44.84 22.50 -49.16
CA ARG A 8 43.63 22.99 -49.87
C ARG A 8 42.48 21.92 -49.90
N ARG A 9 41.27 22.28 -50.39
CA ARG A 9 40.01 21.47 -50.44
C ARG A 9 39.98 20.37 -51.53
N ALA A 10 39.21 19.27 -51.33
CA ALA A 10 38.11 18.82 -52.23
C ALA A 10 37.26 17.59 -51.75
N THR A 11 35.93 17.74 -51.76
CA THR A 11 34.83 16.77 -52.10
C THR A 11 34.75 15.30 -51.58
N ARG A 12 33.89 15.10 -50.56
CA ARG A 12 32.77 14.11 -50.38
C ARG A 12 32.87 12.62 -50.84
N ARG A 13 32.85 11.73 -49.81
CA ARG A 13 31.92 10.57 -49.55
C ARG A 13 31.98 9.30 -50.46
N PRO A 14 31.54 8.09 -49.99
CA PRO A 14 31.12 7.67 -48.63
C PRO A 14 31.58 6.26 -48.12
N ARG A 15 31.17 5.96 -46.86
CA ARG A 15 30.83 4.64 -46.22
C ARG A 15 31.88 3.84 -45.40
N LEU A 16 31.39 3.50 -44.19
CA LEU A 16 31.60 2.31 -43.34
C LEU A 16 32.82 2.20 -42.40
N SER A 17 32.48 2.22 -41.10
CA SER A 17 32.96 1.34 -40.02
C SER A 17 34.45 1.25 -39.69
N SER A 18 34.88 1.84 -38.55
CA SER A 18 35.20 1.08 -37.32
C SER A 18 35.87 1.95 -36.21
N THR A 19 35.53 1.63 -34.96
CA THR A 19 36.34 1.76 -33.72
C THR A 19 37.07 3.08 -33.35
N SER A 20 36.48 3.74 -32.36
CA SER A 20 37.08 3.98 -31.02
C SER A 20 37.91 5.24 -30.71
N ILE A 21 37.26 6.12 -29.91
CA ILE A 21 37.74 6.71 -28.63
C ILE A 21 38.99 7.62 -28.67
N ALA A 22 38.76 8.93 -28.41
CA ALA A 22 39.28 9.60 -27.20
C ALA A 22 38.73 11.04 -27.01
N THR A 23 37.93 11.21 -25.94
CA THR A 23 37.90 12.39 -25.04
C THR A 23 37.90 13.83 -25.62
N LEU A 24 36.71 14.44 -25.69
CA LEU A 24 36.51 15.78 -25.12
C LEU A 24 35.54 15.66 -23.95
N ALA A 25 36.00 16.02 -22.74
CA ALA A 25 35.13 16.14 -21.59
C ALA A 25 34.31 17.43 -21.71
N ALA A 26 33.04 17.31 -22.09
CA ALA A 26 32.08 18.38 -21.89
C ALA A 26 31.62 18.33 -20.43
N ILE A 27 31.89 19.39 -19.67
CA ILE A 27 31.26 19.62 -18.37
C ILE A 27 29.80 20.00 -18.69
N ALA A 28 28.94 18.99 -18.78
CA ALA A 28 27.50 19.21 -18.70
C ALA A 28 27.15 19.47 -17.23
N PRO A 29 26.34 20.49 -16.90
CA PRO A 29 25.72 20.55 -15.60
C PRO A 29 24.86 19.29 -15.43
N SER A 30 25.05 18.58 -14.31
CA SER A 30 24.15 17.51 -13.89
C SER A 30 22.77 18.12 -13.66
N LEU A 31 21.87 17.94 -14.62
CA LEU A 31 20.46 18.28 -14.45
C LEU A 31 19.89 17.37 -13.37
N SER A 32 19.72 17.93 -12.17
CA SER A 32 19.02 17.31 -11.04
C SER A 32 17.65 16.83 -11.50
N ARG A 33 17.37 15.53 -11.30
CA ARG A 33 16.07 14.94 -11.54
C ARG A 33 15.43 14.68 -10.18
N ALA A 34 14.59 15.62 -9.76
CA ALA A 34 13.59 15.34 -8.73
C ALA A 34 12.61 14.25 -9.24
N PHE A 35 11.79 13.70 -8.34
CA PHE A 35 10.80 12.67 -8.68
C PHE A 35 9.83 13.22 -9.74
N ASN A 36 10.01 12.75 -10.98
CA ASN A 36 9.38 13.35 -12.14
C ASN A 36 8.06 12.66 -12.42
N ILE A 37 7.01 13.19 -11.80
CA ILE A 37 5.62 12.75 -12.00
C ILE A 37 5.25 12.90 -13.47
N THR A 38 4.98 11.78 -14.14
CA THR A 38 4.80 11.70 -15.58
C THR A 38 3.32 11.65 -15.89
N ALA A 39 2.79 12.72 -16.49
CA ALA A 39 1.40 12.75 -16.94
C ALA A 39 1.15 11.64 -17.98
N ALA A 40 0.18 10.77 -17.70
CA ALA A 40 -0.26 9.74 -18.62
C ALA A 40 -0.86 10.38 -19.91
N PRO A 41 -0.80 9.68 -21.06
CA PRO A 41 -1.44 10.16 -22.29
C PRO A 41 -2.93 10.49 -22.05
N PRO A 42 -3.39 11.70 -22.37
CA PRO A 42 -4.77 12.09 -22.08
C PRO A 42 -5.76 11.28 -22.91
N ALA A 43 -6.78 10.74 -22.26
CA ALA A 43 -7.83 9.94 -22.91
C ALA A 43 -8.67 10.73 -23.93
N ASN A 44 -8.71 12.06 -23.81
CA ASN A 44 -9.35 13.00 -24.75
C ASN A 44 -10.82 12.67 -25.11
N LEU A 45 -11.57 11.97 -24.25
CA LEU A 45 -12.98 11.62 -24.50
C LEU A 45 -13.86 12.88 -24.67
N ASP A 46 -14.71 12.91 -25.70
CA ASP A 46 -15.69 13.98 -25.92
C ASP A 46 -17.03 13.62 -25.26
N PHE A 47 -17.35 14.28 -24.15
CA PHE A 47 -18.60 14.11 -23.42
C PHE A 47 -19.72 15.06 -23.87
N SER A 48 -19.43 16.02 -24.76
CA SER A 48 -20.31 17.18 -25.04
C SER A 48 -21.71 16.84 -25.56
N GLN A 49 -21.88 15.64 -26.14
CA GLN A 49 -23.15 15.17 -26.70
C GLN A 49 -23.90 14.18 -25.79
N LEU A 50 -23.30 13.72 -24.70
CA LEU A 50 -23.82 12.61 -23.88
C LEU A 50 -24.76 13.05 -22.74
N GLY A 51 -24.68 14.33 -22.35
CA GLY A 51 -25.40 14.84 -21.17
C GLY A 51 -24.76 14.33 -19.87
N SER A 52 -25.58 14.01 -18.86
CA SER A 52 -25.07 13.34 -17.64
C SER A 52 -24.49 11.97 -17.98
N ILE A 53 -23.35 11.62 -17.37
CA ILE A 53 -22.72 10.29 -17.49
C ILE A 53 -22.54 9.72 -16.08
N GLY A 54 -22.89 8.45 -15.91
CA GLY A 54 -22.63 7.68 -14.71
C GLY A 54 -21.73 6.47 -14.97
N ILE A 55 -20.92 6.12 -13.97
CA ILE A 55 -20.13 4.90 -13.89
C ILE A 55 -20.73 4.07 -12.75
N ALA A 56 -21.00 2.79 -13.00
CA ALA A 56 -21.51 1.83 -12.02
C ALA A 56 -20.56 0.63 -11.91
N GLY A 57 -20.34 0.13 -10.69
CA GLY A 57 -19.57 -1.10 -10.42
C GLY A 57 -19.57 -1.54 -8.96
N ASP A 58 -18.55 -2.31 -8.61
CA ASP A 58 -18.27 -2.83 -7.26
C ASP A 58 -16.93 -2.23 -6.80
N PHE A 59 -17.02 -1.14 -6.05
CA PHE A 59 -15.90 -0.35 -5.54
C PHE A 59 -16.34 0.59 -4.40
N ASN A 60 -15.41 0.97 -3.53
CA ASN A 60 -15.56 1.98 -2.48
C ASN A 60 -14.76 3.26 -2.80
N GLY A 61 -13.83 3.21 -3.76
CA GLY A 61 -13.09 4.35 -4.28
C GLY A 61 -12.80 4.23 -5.77
N ILE A 62 -12.64 5.37 -6.45
CA ILE A 62 -12.30 5.46 -7.88
C ILE A 62 -11.32 6.62 -8.15
N SER A 63 -10.41 6.38 -9.10
CA SER A 63 -9.50 7.37 -9.67
C SER A 63 -9.47 7.29 -11.19
N LEU A 64 -9.35 8.43 -11.86
CA LEU A 64 -8.92 8.45 -13.26
C LEU A 64 -7.42 8.18 -13.32
N TYR A 65 -6.97 7.46 -14.36
CA TYR A 65 -5.55 7.26 -14.65
C TYR A 65 -5.01 8.48 -15.40
N GLN A 66 -4.22 9.28 -14.70
CA GLN A 66 -3.71 10.58 -15.12
C GLN A 66 -2.18 10.69 -15.02
N PHE A 67 -1.53 9.81 -14.27
CA PHE A 67 -0.07 9.75 -14.09
C PHE A 67 0.44 8.31 -14.20
N GLU A 68 1.63 8.13 -14.78
CA GLU A 68 2.22 6.79 -14.99
C GLU A 68 2.59 6.10 -13.67
N GLU A 69 2.76 6.87 -12.59
CA GLU A 69 3.08 6.39 -11.25
C GLU A 69 1.83 5.96 -10.44
N GLN A 70 0.61 6.12 -10.97
CA GLN A 70 -0.61 5.61 -10.33
C GLN A 70 -0.68 4.08 -10.41
N ILE A 71 -0.87 3.44 -9.26
CA ILE A 71 -1.01 1.98 -9.15
C ILE A 71 -2.34 1.57 -8.48
N ALA A 72 -2.87 0.43 -8.93
CA ALA A 72 -3.98 -0.32 -8.35
C ALA A 72 -3.48 -1.71 -7.96
N ARG A 73 -2.61 -1.75 -6.95
CA ARG A 73 -2.10 -2.97 -6.33
C ARG A 73 -2.71 -3.13 -4.94
N PRO A 74 -3.08 -4.36 -4.52
CA PRO A 74 -3.56 -4.60 -3.16
C PRO A 74 -2.53 -4.19 -2.10
N LEU A 75 -3.02 -3.81 -0.92
CA LEU A 75 -2.20 -3.66 0.29
C LEU A 75 -1.25 -4.86 0.52
N SER A 76 -0.07 -4.54 1.05
CA SER A 76 0.94 -5.52 1.39
C SER A 76 0.50 -6.41 2.56
N THR A 77 0.36 -7.72 2.31
CA THR A 77 0.01 -8.72 3.34
C THR A 77 1.23 -9.31 4.06
N ASN A 78 2.43 -9.09 3.52
CA ASN A 78 3.68 -9.68 4.01
C ASN A 78 4.50 -8.73 4.90
N GLY A 79 3.95 -7.57 5.26
CA GLY A 79 4.61 -6.58 6.12
C GLY A 79 5.57 -5.62 5.39
N SER A 80 5.76 -5.76 4.07
CA SER A 80 6.47 -4.76 3.26
C SER A 80 5.71 -3.44 3.23
N GLU A 81 6.44 -2.32 3.22
CA GLU A 81 5.89 -0.96 3.13
C GLU A 81 6.45 -0.23 1.91
N TYR A 82 6.04 1.02 1.72
CA TYR A 82 6.52 1.90 0.66
C TYR A 82 6.87 3.27 1.24
N LEU A 83 7.91 3.89 0.68
CA LEU A 83 8.02 5.34 0.67
C LEU A 83 7.07 5.86 -0.42
N LEU A 84 6.17 6.76 -0.06
CA LEU A 84 5.07 7.28 -0.86
C LEU A 84 5.22 8.79 -1.06
N THR A 85 4.68 9.31 -2.16
CA THR A 85 4.47 10.75 -2.40
C THR A 85 3.07 10.99 -2.94
N GLN A 86 2.55 12.21 -2.75
CA GLN A 86 1.25 12.60 -3.31
C GLN A 86 1.39 13.08 -4.76
N LEU A 87 0.51 12.59 -5.63
CA LEU A 87 0.37 13.03 -7.02
C LEU A 87 -0.53 14.27 -7.11
N PRO A 88 -0.49 15.05 -8.21
CA PRO A 88 -1.31 16.27 -8.35
C PRO A 88 -2.83 16.04 -8.26
N ASN A 89 -3.32 14.82 -8.45
CA ASN A 89 -4.73 14.45 -8.26
C ASN A 89 -5.07 13.94 -6.84
N GLY A 90 -4.13 14.05 -5.88
CA GLY A 90 -4.33 13.69 -4.47
C GLY A 90 -4.05 12.22 -4.11
N VAL A 91 -3.96 11.34 -5.10
CA VAL A 91 -3.63 9.91 -4.94
C VAL A 91 -2.16 9.75 -4.52
N LEU A 92 -1.86 8.78 -3.67
CA LEU A 92 -0.49 8.43 -3.29
C LEU A 92 0.14 7.45 -4.30
N ALA A 93 1.42 7.66 -4.62
CA ALA A 93 2.22 6.79 -5.48
C ALA A 93 3.51 6.35 -4.76
N PRO A 94 3.96 5.09 -4.95
CA PRO A 94 5.22 4.61 -4.39
C PRO A 94 6.43 5.20 -5.12
N ILE A 95 7.43 5.60 -4.34
CA ILE A 95 8.79 5.94 -4.78
C ILE A 95 9.68 4.70 -4.68
N ALA A 96 9.61 3.98 -3.57
CA ALA A 96 10.41 2.79 -3.29
C ALA A 96 9.68 1.84 -2.34
N ALA A 97 9.93 0.53 -2.48
CA ALA A 97 9.44 -0.49 -1.56
C ALA A 97 10.47 -0.79 -0.46
N THR A 98 10.01 -1.12 0.74
CA THR A 98 10.81 -1.65 1.85
C THR A 98 10.26 -3.00 2.28
N ASP A 99 11.13 -3.93 2.73
CA ASP A 99 10.70 -5.27 3.18
C ASP A 99 10.05 -5.26 4.57
N ALA A 100 10.18 -4.15 5.31
CA ALA A 100 9.46 -3.86 6.55
C ALA A 100 9.28 -2.34 6.74
N SER A 101 8.95 -1.89 7.95
CA SER A 101 8.48 -0.54 8.24
C SER A 101 9.57 0.53 8.26
N ILE A 102 9.22 1.74 7.79
CA ILE A 102 9.97 2.97 8.09
C ILE A 102 9.24 3.65 9.26
N LEU A 103 9.91 3.74 10.42
CA LEU A 103 9.34 4.20 11.69
C LEU A 103 9.65 5.67 11.99
N ALA A 104 10.68 6.24 11.39
CA ALA A 104 11.11 7.62 11.63
C ALA A 104 11.63 8.28 10.35
N MET A 105 11.36 9.57 10.21
CA MET A 105 11.84 10.39 9.09
C MET A 105 12.31 11.76 9.59
N CYS A 106 13.49 12.22 9.18
CA CYS A 106 13.91 13.61 9.38
C CYS A 106 14.74 14.14 8.20
N SER A 107 14.77 15.46 8.02
CA SER A 107 15.48 16.15 6.94
C SER A 107 16.82 16.72 7.43
N VAL A 108 17.87 16.56 6.63
CA VAL A 108 19.20 17.15 6.84
C VAL A 108 19.77 17.65 5.50
N THR A 109 20.52 18.74 5.53
CA THR A 109 21.24 19.28 4.38
C THR A 109 22.48 18.43 4.11
N LEU A 110 22.60 17.88 2.90
CA LEU A 110 23.71 17.03 2.47
C LEU A 110 24.92 17.86 2.00
N GLU A 111 26.09 17.23 1.83
CA GLU A 111 27.31 17.91 1.35
C GLU A 111 27.17 18.57 -0.03
N ASP A 112 26.28 18.05 -0.89
CA ASP A 112 25.96 18.61 -2.21
C ASP A 112 24.96 19.78 -2.14
N GLY A 113 24.47 20.12 -0.93
CA GLY A 113 23.45 21.13 -0.69
C GLY A 113 22.01 20.68 -0.96
N ALA A 114 21.78 19.38 -1.25
CA ALA A 114 20.44 18.82 -1.36
C ALA A 114 19.80 18.59 0.01
N GLU A 115 18.47 18.61 0.08
CA GLU A 115 17.76 18.07 1.23
C GLU A 115 17.81 16.53 1.16
N GLY A 116 18.45 15.92 2.15
CA GLY A 116 18.44 14.49 2.37
C GLY A 116 17.39 14.14 3.43
N VAL A 117 16.50 13.20 3.11
CA VAL A 117 15.56 12.66 4.08
C VAL A 117 16.13 11.36 4.62
N VAL A 118 16.49 11.37 5.90
CA VAL A 118 16.94 10.17 6.63
C VAL A 118 15.71 9.35 6.98
N LEU A 119 15.75 8.07 6.62
CA LEU A 119 14.69 7.08 6.80
C LEU A 119 15.19 6.05 7.80
N GLY A 120 14.54 5.93 8.96
CA GLY A 120 14.86 4.95 10.00
C GLY A 120 13.71 3.96 10.19
N GLY A 121 14.00 2.69 10.43
CA GLY A 121 12.97 1.67 10.65
C GLY A 121 13.54 0.29 10.96
N ASN A 122 12.74 -0.76 10.71
CA ASN A 122 13.13 -2.16 10.87
C ASN A 122 13.27 -2.92 9.54
N PHE A 123 13.24 -2.18 8.41
CA PHE A 123 13.55 -2.72 7.08
C PHE A 123 15.01 -3.20 7.00
N THR A 124 15.26 -4.19 6.14
CA THR A 124 16.61 -4.68 5.84
C THR A 124 17.04 -4.35 4.42
N SER A 125 16.11 -3.83 3.62
CA SER A 125 16.29 -3.43 2.24
C SER A 125 15.36 -2.28 1.85
N MET A 126 15.79 -1.51 0.86
CA MET A 126 15.04 -0.40 0.27
C MET A 126 15.26 -0.41 -1.24
N ASP A 127 14.18 -0.49 -2.01
CA ASP A 127 14.17 -0.71 -3.46
C ASP A 127 15.06 -1.90 -3.91
N GLY A 128 15.06 -2.97 -3.12
CA GLY A 128 15.90 -4.18 -3.34
C GLY A 128 17.39 -4.02 -3.01
N ILE A 129 17.85 -2.81 -2.64
CA ILE A 129 19.21 -2.55 -2.15
C ILE A 129 19.26 -2.95 -0.67
N LYS A 130 20.31 -3.67 -0.24
CA LYS A 130 20.53 -3.96 1.19
C LYS A 130 20.74 -2.65 1.95
N SER A 131 19.89 -2.41 2.95
CA SER A 131 19.96 -1.22 3.81
C SER A 131 19.36 -1.60 5.16
N THR A 132 20.20 -1.96 6.13
CA THR A 132 19.74 -2.38 7.45
C THR A 132 19.36 -1.16 8.28
N ALA A 133 18.07 -1.07 8.65
CA ALA A 133 17.46 -0.11 9.56
C ALA A 133 17.49 1.38 9.17
N ILE A 134 18.41 1.81 8.30
CA ILE A 134 18.57 3.22 7.96
C ILE A 134 19.02 3.44 6.50
N ALA A 135 18.51 4.51 5.88
CA ALA A 135 18.87 4.97 4.55
C ALA A 135 18.72 6.51 4.45
N ILE A 136 19.34 7.13 3.45
CA ILE A 136 19.10 8.52 3.06
C ILE A 136 18.47 8.55 1.66
N TYR A 137 17.37 9.28 1.51
CA TYR A 137 16.78 9.64 0.23
C TYR A 137 17.19 11.07 -0.15
N ASN A 138 17.95 11.24 -1.23
CA ASN A 138 18.29 12.58 -1.75
C ASN A 138 17.14 13.09 -2.65
N THR A 139 16.52 14.21 -2.27
CA THR A 139 15.32 14.73 -2.95
C THR A 139 15.59 15.30 -4.35
N ASN A 140 16.85 15.66 -4.66
CA ASN A 140 17.27 16.27 -5.92
C ASN A 140 17.69 15.26 -6.99
N THR A 141 18.09 14.04 -6.58
CA THR A 141 18.53 12.95 -7.46
C THR A 141 17.62 11.73 -7.44
N THR A 142 16.68 11.67 -6.49
CA THR A 142 15.84 10.51 -6.15
C THR A 142 16.62 9.22 -5.91
N THR A 143 17.84 9.32 -5.38
CA THR A 143 18.69 8.16 -5.08
C THR A 143 18.67 7.82 -3.60
N PHE A 144 18.62 6.53 -3.30
CA PHE A 144 18.78 5.99 -1.95
C PHE A 144 20.25 5.67 -1.66
N THR A 145 20.71 6.03 -0.48
CA THR A 145 22.05 5.73 0.04
C THR A 145 21.92 5.00 1.36
N PRO A 146 22.25 3.69 1.43
CA PRO A 146 22.36 2.95 2.69
C PRO A 146 23.43 3.56 3.61
N LEU A 147 23.15 3.64 4.90
CA LEU A 147 24.18 3.95 5.90
C LEU A 147 24.64 2.64 6.56
N GLU A 148 25.67 2.01 5.98
CA GLU A 148 26.25 0.78 6.51
C GLU A 148 26.88 0.97 7.90
N GLY A 149 26.94 -0.10 8.70
CA GLY A 149 27.58 -0.09 10.02
C GLY A 149 26.61 -0.12 11.21
N LEU A 150 25.30 -0.19 10.96
CA LEU A 150 24.29 -0.53 11.97
C LEU A 150 23.74 -1.95 11.80
N GLU A 151 23.38 -2.55 12.93
CA GLU A 151 22.58 -3.77 13.04
C GLU A 151 21.36 -3.48 13.93
N GLY A 152 20.21 -4.11 13.63
CA GLY A 152 18.97 -3.98 14.41
C GLY A 152 17.90 -3.15 13.72
N GLU A 153 17.24 -2.26 14.47
CA GLU A 153 16.15 -1.37 14.02
C GLU A 153 16.32 0.05 14.59
N VAL A 154 15.91 1.05 13.81
CA VAL A 154 15.88 2.47 14.20
C VAL A 154 14.44 2.88 14.46
N ASN A 155 14.16 3.33 15.69
CA ASN A 155 12.83 3.76 16.13
C ASN A 155 12.68 5.28 16.13
N ALA A 156 13.78 6.02 16.28
CA ALA A 156 13.78 7.46 16.46
C ALA A 156 14.95 8.13 15.75
N LEU A 157 14.69 9.28 15.15
CA LEU A 157 15.67 10.13 14.48
C LEU A 157 15.49 11.58 14.92
N LEU A 158 16.61 12.28 15.13
CA LEU A 158 16.64 13.72 15.28
C LEU A 158 17.77 14.29 14.41
N CYS A 159 17.39 15.01 13.35
CA CYS A 159 18.32 15.74 12.50
C CYS A 159 18.59 17.14 13.10
N ASP A 160 19.79 17.38 13.61
CA ASP A 160 20.29 18.69 14.05
C ASP A 160 21.05 19.35 12.88
N ASP A 161 20.30 19.93 11.95
CA ASP A 161 20.80 20.49 10.68
C ASP A 161 21.85 21.58 10.89
N ASP A 162 21.67 22.44 11.91
CA ASP A 162 22.62 23.48 12.34
C ASP A 162 24.05 22.93 12.58
N LYS A 163 24.17 21.64 12.92
CA LYS A 163 25.43 20.96 13.23
C LYS A 163 25.81 19.90 12.20
N GLY A 164 24.94 19.57 11.24
CA GLY A 164 25.12 18.44 10.34
C GLY A 164 25.19 17.08 11.06
N ILE A 165 24.44 16.93 12.16
CA ILE A 165 24.42 15.72 12.99
C ILE A 165 23.02 15.10 12.99
N VAL A 166 22.94 13.79 12.77
CA VAL A 166 21.72 13.00 12.95
C VAL A 166 21.89 12.11 14.16
N TYR A 167 21.10 12.33 15.21
CA TYR A 167 21.02 11.43 16.35
C TYR A 167 20.06 10.28 16.01
N VAL A 168 20.55 9.04 16.17
CA VAL A 168 19.84 7.82 15.80
C VAL A 168 19.60 6.99 17.06
N GLY A 169 18.36 6.61 17.28
CA GLY A 169 17.94 5.80 18.43
C GLY A 169 17.07 4.62 18.01
N GLY A 170 17.23 3.50 18.68
CA GLY A 170 16.47 2.29 18.38
C GLY A 170 16.89 1.10 19.22
N ASN A 171 16.60 -0.10 18.73
CA ASN A 171 17.12 -1.36 19.25
C ASN A 171 18.27 -1.79 18.34
N LEU A 172 19.42 -1.12 18.48
CA LEU A 172 20.50 -1.13 17.49
C LEU A 172 21.89 -1.34 18.09
N LYS A 173 22.83 -1.77 17.26
CA LYS A 173 24.27 -1.77 17.55
C LYS A 173 25.01 -1.07 16.40
N GLY A 174 26.05 -0.30 16.73
CA GLY A 174 26.90 0.34 15.73
C GLY A 174 28.19 0.88 16.35
N GLY A 175 29.33 0.65 15.72
CA GLY A 175 30.64 1.00 16.28
C GLY A 175 30.85 0.36 17.66
N ASN A 176 31.10 1.20 18.67
CA ASN A 176 31.17 0.77 20.08
C ASN A 176 29.98 1.33 20.89
N SER A 177 28.80 1.44 20.27
CA SER A 177 27.62 2.08 20.83
C SER A 177 26.39 1.17 20.69
N THR A 178 25.53 1.14 21.71
CA THR A 178 24.29 0.35 21.72
C THR A 178 23.07 1.27 21.85
N ASN A 179 21.99 0.99 21.12
CA ASN A 179 20.67 1.65 21.18
C ASN A 179 20.61 3.17 20.87
N ALA A 180 21.74 3.89 20.91
CA ALA A 180 21.87 5.24 20.41
C ALA A 180 23.28 5.51 19.84
N ILE A 181 23.34 6.27 18.76
CA ILE A 181 24.57 6.68 18.06
C ILE A 181 24.32 8.00 17.31
N ALA A 182 25.36 8.70 16.88
CA ALA A 182 25.24 9.85 15.99
C ALA A 182 25.87 9.56 14.62
N TRP A 183 25.26 10.05 13.55
CA TRP A 183 25.86 10.13 12.21
C TRP A 183 26.14 11.59 11.86
N LYS A 184 27.26 11.84 11.18
CA LYS A 184 27.59 13.16 10.64
C LYS A 184 27.44 13.16 9.13
N VAL A 185 26.98 14.27 8.58
CA VAL A 185 26.86 14.49 7.13
C VAL A 185 28.21 14.31 6.41
N ASP A 186 29.34 14.55 7.10
CA ASP A 186 30.71 14.28 6.62
C ASP A 186 31.07 12.77 6.48
N GLY A 187 30.07 11.88 6.58
CA GLY A 187 30.16 10.47 6.25
C GLY A 187 30.53 9.53 7.40
N ASN A 188 30.62 10.03 8.64
CA ASN A 188 31.14 9.24 9.77
C ASN A 188 30.11 8.97 10.88
N TRP A 189 29.94 7.69 11.22
CA TRP A 189 29.38 7.27 12.51
C TRP A 189 30.26 7.77 13.65
N THR A 190 29.64 8.39 14.64
CA THR A 190 30.27 8.95 15.84
C THR A 190 29.62 8.33 17.08
N ASN A 191 30.41 7.58 17.86
CA ASN A 191 29.96 7.10 19.16
C ASN A 191 29.64 8.30 20.07
N LEU A 192 28.49 8.25 20.74
CA LEU A 192 28.14 9.23 21.77
C LEU A 192 29.09 9.08 22.98
N PRO A 193 29.38 10.15 23.75
CA PRO A 193 30.38 10.12 24.83
C PRO A 193 30.02 9.24 26.05
N PHE A 194 28.93 8.48 25.95
CA PHE A 194 28.39 7.53 26.90
C PHE A 194 28.14 6.12 26.31
N ALA A 195 28.53 5.89 25.04
CA ALA A 195 28.35 4.63 24.30
C ALA A 195 26.88 4.16 24.15
N GLY A 196 25.92 5.10 24.17
CA GLY A 196 24.50 4.82 24.04
C GLY A 196 23.88 4.24 25.31
N PHE A 197 22.97 3.27 25.19
CA PHE A 197 22.11 2.79 26.28
C PHE A 197 22.03 1.27 26.36
N ASN A 198 21.69 0.74 27.54
CA ASN A 198 21.57 -0.69 27.78
C ASN A 198 20.30 -1.33 27.16
N ALA A 199 19.25 -0.55 26.88
CA ALA A 199 18.02 -0.99 26.22
C ALA A 199 17.55 0.03 25.16
N PRO A 200 16.53 -0.30 24.34
CA PRO A 200 16.16 0.51 23.18
C PRO A 200 15.72 1.95 23.51
N VAL A 201 16.06 2.86 22.60
CA VAL A 201 15.49 4.20 22.50
C VAL A 201 14.24 4.13 21.62
N SER A 202 13.18 4.83 22.01
CA SER A 202 11.92 4.97 21.25
C SER A 202 11.66 6.40 20.78
N ALA A 203 12.27 7.41 21.39
CA ALA A 203 12.10 8.81 21.01
C ALA A 203 13.36 9.65 21.26
N ILE A 204 13.56 10.69 20.46
CA ILE A 204 14.63 11.69 20.64
C ILE A 204 14.04 13.08 20.34
N THR A 205 14.34 14.07 21.16
CA THR A 205 13.96 15.47 20.89
C THR A 205 15.05 16.46 21.32
N LYS A 206 14.98 17.71 20.82
CA LYS A 206 15.92 18.79 21.11
C LYS A 206 15.22 19.85 21.97
N ALA A 207 15.70 20.04 23.19
CA ALA A 207 15.22 21.10 24.08
C ALA A 207 15.70 22.49 23.60
N SER A 208 15.01 23.56 23.99
CA SER A 208 15.34 24.95 23.60
C SER A 208 16.72 25.42 24.06
N ASN A 209 17.26 24.84 25.13
CA ASN A 209 18.63 25.04 25.61
C ASN A 209 19.71 24.34 24.75
N GLY A 210 19.31 23.61 23.70
CA GLY A 210 20.20 22.87 22.80
C GLY A 210 20.59 21.47 23.27
N HIS A 211 20.09 21.01 24.42
CA HIS A 211 20.25 19.64 24.90
C HIS A 211 19.41 18.65 24.09
N ILE A 212 19.87 17.41 24.01
CA ILE A 212 19.16 16.29 23.37
C ILE A 212 18.58 15.40 24.46
N ILE A 213 17.27 15.21 24.44
CA ILE A 213 16.56 14.34 25.37
C ILE A 213 16.24 13.03 24.66
N PHE A 214 16.71 11.92 25.23
CA PHE A 214 16.42 10.56 24.78
C PHE A 214 15.33 9.94 25.66
N GLY A 215 14.37 9.27 25.02
CA GLY A 215 13.28 8.54 25.66
C GLY A 215 13.26 7.08 25.22
N GLY A 216 13.05 6.14 26.14
CA GLY A 216 12.98 4.72 25.80
C GLY A 216 12.70 3.82 27.00
N SER A 217 13.24 2.60 26.93
CA SER A 217 13.17 1.59 28.01
C SER A 217 14.51 1.36 28.72
N PHE A 218 15.52 2.19 28.48
CA PHE A 218 16.83 2.02 29.10
C PHE A 218 16.84 2.36 30.59
N THR A 219 17.69 1.67 31.35
CA THR A 219 17.95 1.94 32.77
C THR A 219 19.39 2.35 33.06
N GLY A 220 20.23 2.36 32.03
CA GLY A 220 21.66 2.61 32.13
C GLY A 220 22.30 2.91 30.77
N LEU A 221 23.55 3.35 30.80
CA LEU A 221 24.33 3.69 29.62
C LEU A 221 24.91 2.42 28.96
N GLY A 222 25.37 2.49 27.72
CA GLY A 222 25.92 1.33 27.00
C GLY A 222 27.26 0.84 27.54
N ASN A 223 27.99 1.69 28.29
CA ASN A 223 29.30 1.38 28.85
C ASN A 223 29.28 0.82 30.30
N VAL A 224 28.15 0.33 30.81
CA VAL A 224 28.12 -0.43 32.08
C VAL A 224 28.17 -1.93 31.82
N THR A 225 29.15 -2.59 32.43
CA THR A 225 29.32 -4.04 32.37
C THR A 225 28.13 -4.75 33.03
N ALA A 226 27.49 -5.64 32.28
CA ALA A 226 26.55 -6.66 32.74
C ALA A 226 26.82 -7.94 31.92
N PRO A 227 26.72 -9.15 32.49
CA PRO A 227 26.25 -9.48 33.85
C PRO A 227 27.27 -9.20 34.98
N ASN A 228 26.83 -9.26 36.24
CA ASN A 228 27.72 -9.13 37.41
C ASN A 228 28.61 -10.36 37.60
N LYS A 229 28.23 -11.48 36.97
CA LYS A 229 29.05 -12.69 36.80
C LYS A 229 29.41 -12.87 35.33
N ALA A 230 30.45 -12.18 34.89
CA ALA A 230 31.01 -12.36 33.56
C ALA A 230 31.49 -13.81 33.31
N ASP A 231 31.64 -14.16 32.05
CA ASP A 231 32.15 -15.45 31.55
C ASP A 231 31.34 -16.67 32.02
N GLY A 232 30.02 -16.49 32.09
CA GLY A 232 29.10 -17.44 32.71
C GLY A 232 28.52 -18.50 31.77
N GLN A 233 28.37 -18.21 30.48
CA GLN A 233 27.82 -19.15 29.49
C GLN A 233 28.95 -19.94 28.84
N ALA A 234 28.79 -21.26 28.71
CA ALA A 234 29.82 -22.12 28.12
C ALA A 234 29.52 -22.40 26.63
N ILE A 235 30.44 -22.02 25.75
CA ILE A 235 30.34 -22.31 24.31
C ILE A 235 30.51 -23.83 24.11
N ASN A 236 29.56 -24.45 23.38
CA ASN A 236 29.50 -25.90 23.30
C ASN A 236 30.56 -26.50 22.36
N LEU A 237 31.73 -26.80 22.93
CA LEU A 237 32.81 -27.51 22.24
C LEU A 237 32.46 -28.96 21.87
N SER A 238 31.48 -29.60 22.54
CA SER A 238 31.20 -31.04 22.36
C SER A 238 30.60 -31.38 20.99
N THR A 239 29.97 -30.39 20.35
CA THR A 239 29.35 -30.52 19.02
C THR A 239 30.19 -29.87 17.91
N ALA A 240 31.30 -29.21 18.27
CA ALA A 240 32.26 -28.65 17.33
C ALA A 240 33.02 -29.73 16.54
N LYS A 241 33.42 -29.37 15.31
CA LYS A 241 34.36 -30.15 14.51
C LYS A 241 35.77 -29.85 15.01
N ILE A 242 36.33 -30.80 15.78
CA ILE A 242 37.68 -30.71 16.32
C ILE A 242 38.68 -31.28 15.32
N SER A 243 39.79 -30.56 15.11
CA SER A 243 40.96 -31.05 14.39
C SER A 243 42.24 -30.69 15.15
N ALA A 244 43.36 -31.39 14.89
CA ALA A 244 44.61 -31.13 15.60
C ALA A 244 45.85 -31.50 14.77
N GLY A 245 46.85 -30.63 14.81
CA GLY A 245 48.17 -30.83 14.22
C GLY A 245 49.18 -31.35 15.25
N GLY A 246 50.05 -32.29 14.85
CA GLY A 246 51.14 -32.78 15.70
C GLY A 246 50.77 -33.82 16.75
N THR A 247 49.52 -34.28 16.80
CA THR A 247 48.99 -35.28 17.76
C THR A 247 49.82 -36.55 17.85
N SER A 248 50.01 -37.06 19.07
CA SER A 248 50.70 -38.31 19.36
C SER A 248 50.03 -39.53 18.71
N SER A 249 50.79 -40.60 18.50
CA SER A 249 50.26 -41.91 18.09
C SER A 249 50.12 -42.89 19.27
N THR A 250 50.19 -42.40 20.51
CA THR A 250 49.99 -43.22 21.71
C THR A 250 48.48 -43.41 21.94
N GLN A 251 48.01 -44.65 21.83
CA GLN A 251 46.61 -45.02 22.02
C GLN A 251 46.06 -44.49 23.35
N GLY A 252 44.93 -43.79 23.29
CA GLY A 252 44.28 -43.16 24.44
C GLY A 252 44.74 -41.73 24.73
N PHE A 253 45.70 -41.22 23.95
CA PHE A 253 46.19 -39.84 24.00
C PHE A 253 46.17 -39.15 22.61
N ASP A 254 45.67 -39.87 21.61
CA ASP A 254 45.66 -39.58 20.19
C ASP A 254 44.35 -38.93 19.70
N ASP A 255 43.31 -38.86 20.54
CA ASP A 255 42.06 -38.15 20.22
C ASP A 255 42.07 -36.72 20.83
N PRO A 256 42.06 -35.66 20.01
CA PRO A 256 41.97 -34.28 20.49
C PRO A 256 40.62 -33.93 21.15
N LYS A 257 39.60 -34.79 21.09
CA LYS A 257 38.33 -34.61 21.81
C LYS A 257 38.41 -34.97 23.30
N ASN A 258 39.44 -35.70 23.73
CA ASN A 258 39.63 -36.10 25.14
C ASN A 258 39.67 -34.93 26.14
N VAL A 259 39.90 -33.70 25.67
CA VAL A 259 40.01 -32.47 26.49
C VAL A 259 38.72 -31.64 26.53
N ILE A 260 37.62 -32.15 25.97
CA ILE A 260 36.30 -31.50 26.01
C ILE A 260 35.42 -32.22 27.03
N CYS A 261 34.51 -31.50 27.70
CA CYS A 261 33.59 -32.07 28.70
C CYS A 261 34.28 -32.83 29.86
N THR A 262 35.51 -32.46 30.15
CA THR A 262 36.36 -33.04 31.20
C THR A 262 36.21 -32.32 32.54
N ASP A 263 36.50 -33.03 33.63
CA ASP A 263 36.69 -32.49 34.98
C ASP A 263 38.13 -31.96 35.22
N GLY A 264 38.98 -32.06 34.19
CA GLY A 264 40.40 -31.71 34.25
C GLY A 264 41.32 -32.83 34.73
N SER A 265 40.77 -34.01 35.07
CA SER A 265 41.59 -35.17 35.44
C SER A 265 42.32 -35.74 34.22
N GLY A 266 43.61 -36.03 34.37
CA GLY A 266 44.43 -36.57 33.29
C GLY A 266 44.41 -38.10 33.22
N GLY A 267 44.75 -38.63 32.05
CA GLY A 267 44.93 -40.06 31.81
C GLY A 267 44.48 -40.51 30.41
N SER A 268 44.59 -41.81 30.15
CA SER A 268 44.10 -42.42 28.90
C SER A 268 42.60 -42.17 28.72
N GLY A 269 42.21 -41.61 27.57
CA GLY A 269 40.83 -41.19 27.27
C GLY A 269 40.41 -39.86 27.91
N LYS A 270 41.31 -39.14 28.59
CA LYS A 270 41.05 -37.85 29.25
C LYS A 270 42.12 -36.77 28.99
N THR A 271 43.18 -37.13 28.30
CA THR A 271 44.30 -36.26 27.94
C THR A 271 44.54 -36.34 26.44
N TRP A 272 44.92 -35.22 25.82
CA TRP A 272 45.45 -35.17 24.47
C TRP A 272 46.94 -34.78 24.52
N LEU A 273 47.79 -35.50 23.78
CA LEU A 273 49.24 -35.28 23.74
C LEU A 273 49.72 -34.99 22.32
N LEU A 274 50.75 -34.14 22.21
CA LEU A 274 51.55 -34.00 20.99
C LEU A 274 52.64 -35.08 20.91
N LYS A 275 53.17 -35.30 19.71
CA LYS A 275 54.38 -36.10 19.49
C LYS A 275 55.57 -35.49 20.22
N ASP A 276 56.43 -36.35 20.76
CA ASP A 276 57.67 -35.92 21.42
C ASP A 276 58.53 -35.06 20.47
N GLY A 277 58.90 -33.86 20.93
CA GLY A 277 59.74 -32.92 20.18
C GLY A 277 59.04 -32.07 19.12
N VAL A 278 57.70 -32.12 18.99
CA VAL A 278 56.96 -31.46 17.89
C VAL A 278 55.96 -30.43 18.42
N SER A 279 55.95 -29.24 17.82
CA SER A 279 54.89 -28.23 17.99
C SER A 279 53.58 -28.69 17.36
N GLY A 280 52.44 -28.17 17.82
CA GLY A 280 51.14 -28.62 17.34
C GLY A 280 50.06 -27.56 17.45
N SER A 281 48.89 -27.89 16.93
CA SER A 281 47.71 -27.04 16.96
C SER A 281 46.48 -27.85 17.38
N TRP A 282 45.50 -27.16 17.97
CA TRP A 282 44.19 -27.70 18.30
C TRP A 282 43.15 -26.70 17.81
N GLU A 283 42.25 -27.14 16.92
CA GLU A 283 41.26 -26.29 16.25
C GLU A 283 39.86 -26.79 16.55
N ALA A 284 38.93 -25.86 16.82
CA ALA A 284 37.51 -26.12 16.91
C ALA A 284 36.75 -25.24 15.91
N ALA A 285 35.97 -25.86 15.02
CA ALA A 285 35.10 -25.18 14.06
C ALA A 285 33.62 -25.49 14.32
N PHE A 286 32.76 -24.48 14.18
CA PHE A 286 31.37 -24.51 14.62
C PHE A 286 30.42 -24.17 13.46
N ASP A 287 29.17 -24.62 13.61
CA ASP A 287 28.07 -24.29 12.69
C ASP A 287 27.29 -23.01 13.11
N PHE A 288 27.85 -22.27 14.08
CA PHE A 288 27.33 -21.02 14.63
C PHE A 288 28.48 -20.09 15.06
N GLY A 289 28.25 -18.78 14.98
CA GLY A 289 29.13 -17.74 15.49
C GLY A 289 28.89 -17.44 16.97
N PHE A 290 29.93 -16.99 17.66
CA PHE A 290 29.96 -16.67 19.08
C PHE A 290 31.00 -15.57 19.37
N GLU A 291 30.93 -14.98 20.55
CA GLU A 291 31.81 -13.88 21.00
C GLU A 291 32.47 -14.25 22.34
N PRO A 292 33.67 -14.84 22.34
CA PRO A 292 34.25 -15.40 23.55
C PRO A 292 34.90 -14.33 24.43
N THR A 293 34.67 -14.46 25.74
CA THR A 293 35.14 -13.52 26.78
C THR A 293 36.19 -14.14 27.70
N LYS A 294 36.21 -15.48 27.84
CA LYS A 294 37.25 -16.24 28.59
C LYS A 294 37.56 -17.61 27.99
N LEU A 295 38.85 -17.94 27.95
CA LEU A 295 39.41 -19.26 27.65
C LEU A 295 39.95 -19.90 28.94
N ARG A 296 39.58 -21.14 29.25
CA ARG A 296 40.11 -21.92 30.37
C ARG A 296 40.89 -23.14 29.85
N LEU A 297 42.12 -23.30 30.34
CA LEU A 297 43.00 -24.41 29.96
C LEU A 297 43.48 -25.19 31.19
N TRP A 298 43.37 -26.52 31.12
CA TRP A 298 44.02 -27.45 32.05
C TRP A 298 45.28 -28.00 31.39
N ASN A 299 46.44 -27.73 31.99
CA ASN A 299 47.68 -28.32 31.52
C ASN A 299 47.68 -29.83 31.79
N THR A 300 48.41 -30.60 30.97
CA THR A 300 48.71 -31.97 31.34
C THR A 300 49.99 -32.05 32.17
N HIS A 301 50.11 -33.12 32.95
CA HIS A 301 51.33 -33.54 33.64
C HIS A 301 51.67 -35.01 33.33
N GLN A 302 51.00 -35.61 32.34
CA GLN A 302 51.16 -37.03 31.99
C GLN A 302 52.61 -37.33 31.58
N ASP A 303 53.26 -38.25 32.28
CA ASP A 303 54.68 -38.59 32.13
C ASP A 303 55.65 -37.38 32.20
N GLY A 304 55.25 -36.29 32.87
CA GLY A 304 56.01 -35.04 32.93
C GLY A 304 55.97 -34.18 31.65
N ARG A 305 55.07 -34.50 30.70
CA ARG A 305 54.71 -33.62 29.57
C ARG A 305 53.81 -32.48 30.04
N GLY A 306 53.77 -31.39 29.29
CA GLY A 306 52.89 -30.24 29.54
C GLY A 306 53.07 -29.14 28.50
N THR A 307 52.03 -28.35 28.24
CA THR A 307 52.11 -27.15 27.39
C THR A 307 52.78 -26.01 28.16
N LYS A 308 53.70 -25.27 27.54
CA LYS A 308 54.44 -24.15 28.17
C LYS A 308 54.07 -22.81 27.57
N THR A 309 53.96 -22.72 26.25
CA THR A 309 53.62 -21.49 25.53
C THR A 309 52.64 -21.81 24.42
N PHE A 310 51.58 -21.01 24.35
CA PHE A 310 50.56 -21.08 23.31
C PHE A 310 50.18 -19.69 22.77
N ARG A 311 49.40 -19.67 21.68
CA ARG A 311 48.63 -18.49 21.24
C ARG A 311 47.25 -18.93 20.76
N PHE A 312 46.30 -18.00 20.77
CA PHE A 312 44.95 -18.20 20.25
C PHE A 312 44.77 -17.42 18.95
N VAL A 313 44.22 -18.07 17.93
CA VAL A 313 43.92 -17.49 16.62
C VAL A 313 42.42 -17.54 16.39
N ALA A 314 41.79 -16.39 16.22
CA ALA A 314 40.39 -16.25 15.85
C ALA A 314 40.20 -16.47 14.34
N LEU A 315 39.22 -17.30 13.95
CA LEU A 315 38.90 -17.62 12.56
C LEU A 315 37.46 -17.17 12.24
N PRO A 316 37.19 -16.66 11.02
CA PRO A 316 38.04 -16.72 9.81
C PRO A 316 39.06 -15.57 9.66
N ILE A 317 39.08 -14.60 10.57
CA ILE A 317 39.90 -13.38 10.42
C ILE A 317 41.43 -13.61 10.53
N ASN A 318 41.87 -14.79 11.00
CA ASN A 318 43.27 -15.14 11.27
C ASN A 318 43.98 -14.18 12.26
N GLY A 319 43.22 -13.55 13.14
CA GLY A 319 43.72 -12.60 14.14
C GLY A 319 44.27 -13.31 15.38
N ILE A 320 45.45 -12.91 15.86
CA ILE A 320 45.97 -13.37 17.16
C ILE A 320 45.26 -12.57 18.26
N MET A 321 44.66 -13.27 19.22
CA MET A 321 43.91 -12.64 20.31
C MET A 321 44.81 -12.25 21.48
N ASN A 322 44.48 -11.12 22.10
CA ASN A 322 45.18 -10.60 23.27
C ASN A 322 44.42 -11.02 24.54
N PHE A 323 45.14 -11.45 25.57
CA PHE A 323 44.58 -11.89 26.84
C PHE A 323 45.12 -11.12 28.04
N THR A 324 44.31 -11.07 29.08
CA THR A 324 44.75 -10.86 30.47
C THR A 324 44.54 -12.14 31.28
N TYR A 325 45.43 -12.41 32.24
CA TYR A 325 45.37 -13.60 33.10
C TYR A 325 46.02 -13.30 34.46
N ILE A 326 45.71 -14.11 35.48
CA ILE A 326 46.41 -14.06 36.77
C ILE A 326 47.63 -15.00 36.67
N ASP A 327 48.84 -14.45 36.79
CA ASP A 327 50.06 -15.26 36.82
C ASP A 327 50.10 -16.12 38.11
N PRO A 328 50.06 -17.46 38.03
CA PRO A 328 50.03 -18.31 39.21
C PRO A 328 51.29 -18.23 40.09
N ALA A 329 52.42 -17.78 39.53
CA ALA A 329 53.67 -17.65 40.29
C ALA A 329 53.73 -16.38 41.15
N THR A 330 53.02 -15.32 40.76
CA THR A 330 53.06 -14.01 41.46
C THR A 330 51.71 -13.56 42.03
N GLY A 331 50.60 -14.18 41.61
CA GLY A 331 49.24 -13.79 41.98
C GLY A 331 48.78 -12.46 41.40
N LYS A 332 49.44 -11.95 40.34
CA LYS A 332 49.18 -10.64 39.74
C LYS A 332 48.58 -10.75 38.34
N ASN A 333 47.73 -9.80 37.99
CA ASN A 333 47.25 -9.61 36.62
C ASN A 333 48.44 -9.34 35.67
N SER A 334 48.50 -10.12 34.60
CA SER A 334 49.47 -10.04 33.52
C SER A 334 48.74 -10.10 32.18
N SER A 335 49.43 -9.79 31.08
CA SER A 335 48.87 -9.81 29.73
C SER A 335 49.76 -10.54 28.75
N CYS A 336 49.18 -11.25 27.78
CA CYS A 336 49.91 -11.97 26.74
C CYS A 336 49.20 -11.90 25.38
N THR A 337 49.94 -12.20 24.30
CA THR A 337 49.45 -12.15 22.92
C THR A 337 49.89 -13.39 22.13
N SER A 338 51.02 -13.34 21.41
CA SER A 338 51.56 -14.45 20.62
C SER A 338 52.32 -15.51 21.43
N GLU A 339 52.61 -15.23 22.70
CA GLU A 339 53.36 -16.12 23.61
C GLU A 339 52.69 -16.12 25.01
N CYS A 340 51.51 -16.72 25.11
CA CYS A 340 50.82 -16.90 26.39
C CYS A 340 51.42 -18.08 27.17
N PRO A 341 51.89 -17.87 28.41
CA PRO A 341 52.48 -18.93 29.23
C PRO A 341 51.39 -19.79 29.88
N LEU A 342 51.68 -21.07 30.10
CA LEU A 342 50.83 -21.98 30.87
C LEU A 342 51.67 -22.66 31.96
N SER A 343 51.27 -22.51 33.23
CA SER A 343 51.97 -23.08 34.39
C SER A 343 52.05 -24.62 34.35
N ASN A 344 53.14 -25.15 34.89
CA ASN A 344 53.37 -26.59 35.11
C ASN A 344 53.35 -26.98 36.61
N ASP A 345 52.91 -26.09 37.52
CA ASP A 345 52.71 -26.46 38.92
C ASP A 345 51.44 -27.32 39.04
N PRO A 346 51.52 -28.59 39.49
CA PRO A 346 50.35 -29.47 39.64
C PRO A 346 49.33 -29.00 40.70
N LYS A 347 49.62 -27.95 41.46
CA LYS A 347 48.64 -27.27 42.32
C LYS A 347 47.72 -26.32 41.54
N VAL A 348 48.12 -25.88 40.35
CA VAL A 348 47.34 -25.02 39.47
C VAL A 348 46.46 -25.90 38.60
N GLN A 349 45.23 -26.15 39.03
CA GLN A 349 44.29 -27.04 38.33
C GLN A 349 44.03 -26.59 36.89
N PHE A 350 43.77 -25.28 36.70
CA PHE A 350 43.58 -24.64 35.40
C PHE A 350 44.11 -23.20 35.44
N GLN A 351 44.21 -22.58 34.27
CA GLN A 351 44.40 -21.12 34.13
C GLN A 351 43.29 -20.54 33.25
N ASP A 352 42.83 -19.35 33.63
CA ASP A 352 41.85 -18.54 32.90
C ASP A 352 42.56 -17.39 32.18
N PHE A 353 42.18 -17.18 30.92
CA PHE A 353 42.67 -16.13 30.04
C PHE A 353 41.45 -15.35 29.51
N HIS A 354 41.30 -14.10 29.93
CA HIS A 354 40.18 -13.24 29.54
C HIS A 354 40.56 -12.41 28.30
N PHE A 355 39.69 -12.38 27.29
CA PHE A 355 39.95 -11.67 26.04
C PHE A 355 39.91 -10.16 26.27
N VAL A 356 40.84 -9.42 25.66
CA VAL A 356 40.91 -7.94 25.79
C VAL A 356 39.87 -7.23 24.93
N ASN A 357 39.52 -7.81 23.78
CA ASN A 357 38.48 -7.32 22.88
C ASN A 357 37.51 -8.47 22.56
N SER A 358 36.20 -8.22 22.57
CA SER A 358 35.25 -9.15 21.94
C SER A 358 35.44 -9.11 20.42
N VAL A 359 35.48 -10.29 19.80
CA VAL A 359 35.57 -10.46 18.35
C VAL A 359 34.75 -11.67 17.96
N GLY A 360 33.72 -11.46 17.15
CA GLY A 360 32.88 -12.54 16.62
C GLY A 360 33.69 -13.54 15.80
N MET A 361 33.50 -14.83 16.08
CA MET A 361 34.19 -15.92 15.38
C MET A 361 33.29 -17.17 15.31
N ASN A 362 33.55 -18.03 14.33
CA ASN A 362 32.87 -19.34 14.18
C ASN A 362 33.86 -20.52 14.19
N ALA A 363 35.15 -20.23 14.38
CA ALA A 363 36.18 -21.22 14.63
C ALA A 363 37.36 -20.56 15.37
N PHE A 364 38.18 -21.36 16.04
CA PHE A 364 39.44 -20.90 16.62
C PHE A 364 40.50 -21.99 16.63
N GLN A 365 41.77 -21.57 16.71
CA GLN A 365 42.92 -22.45 16.81
C GLN A 365 43.82 -22.04 17.99
N ILE A 366 44.23 -23.03 18.78
CA ILE A 366 45.27 -22.92 19.81
C ILE A 366 46.55 -23.50 19.23
N ASP A 367 47.55 -22.66 18.98
CA ASP A 367 48.90 -23.09 18.57
C ASP A 367 49.78 -23.28 19.79
N ILE A 368 50.47 -24.42 19.90
CA ILE A 368 51.43 -24.72 20.96
C ILE A 368 52.85 -24.65 20.40
N SER A 369 53.62 -23.64 20.86
CA SER A 369 54.98 -23.35 20.40
C SER A 369 56.07 -23.88 21.32
N ALA A 370 55.78 -24.12 22.60
CA ALA A 370 56.73 -24.68 23.56
C ALA A 370 56.05 -25.59 24.60
N TRP A 371 56.82 -26.51 25.17
CA TRP A 371 56.36 -27.53 26.12
C TRP A 371 57.34 -27.79 27.27
N TYR A 372 56.85 -28.51 28.28
CA TYR A 372 57.62 -29.14 29.35
C TYR A 372 57.82 -30.64 29.05
N GLY A 373 58.92 -31.21 29.54
CA GLY A 373 59.22 -32.62 29.31
C GLY A 373 59.46 -32.95 27.83
N LYS A 374 58.96 -34.10 27.37
CA LYS A 374 59.23 -34.62 26.02
C LYS A 374 58.34 -34.02 24.92
N GLY A 375 57.15 -33.54 25.26
CA GLY A 375 56.17 -33.02 24.31
C GLY A 375 55.05 -32.27 25.04
N ALA A 376 54.18 -31.59 24.31
CA ALA A 376 53.05 -30.86 24.90
C ALA A 376 51.82 -31.74 25.10
N GLY A 377 50.79 -31.14 25.72
CA GLY A 377 49.46 -31.72 25.83
C GLY A 377 48.56 -30.89 26.73
N LEU A 378 47.29 -31.28 26.77
CA LEU A 378 46.25 -30.65 27.58
C LEU A 378 45.38 -31.73 28.24
N ASN A 379 44.83 -31.41 29.41
CA ASN A 379 43.81 -32.21 30.09
C ASN A 379 42.41 -31.60 29.92
N GLY A 380 42.30 -30.38 29.38
CA GLY A 380 41.02 -29.67 29.27
C GLY A 380 41.11 -28.35 28.51
N VAL A 381 40.06 -28.08 27.73
CA VAL A 381 39.79 -26.80 27.04
C VAL A 381 38.33 -26.44 27.28
N GLN A 382 38.06 -25.20 27.70
CA GLN A 382 36.71 -24.62 27.77
C GLN A 382 36.74 -23.17 27.30
N LEU A 383 35.66 -22.73 26.67
CA LEU A 383 35.48 -21.37 26.14
C LEU A 383 34.14 -20.83 26.62
N PHE A 384 34.10 -19.55 26.98
CA PHE A 384 32.94 -18.90 27.60
C PHE A 384 32.60 -17.59 26.90
N GLU A 385 31.33 -17.19 26.98
CA GLU A 385 30.82 -15.88 26.56
C GLU A 385 29.90 -15.26 27.63
N ASP A 386 29.62 -13.96 27.49
CA ASP A 386 28.64 -13.24 28.32
C ASP A 386 27.21 -13.27 27.73
N ASN A 387 27.09 -13.48 26.41
CA ASN A 387 25.81 -13.52 25.72
C ASN A 387 25.01 -14.77 26.11
N MET A 388 23.82 -14.59 26.68
CA MET A 388 22.93 -15.71 27.03
C MET A 388 22.04 -16.04 25.82
N PHE A 389 22.40 -17.07 25.05
CA PHE A 389 21.64 -17.51 23.86
C PHE A 389 20.90 -18.83 24.06
N SER A 390 19.74 -18.96 23.41
CA SER A 390 19.06 -20.23 23.17
C SER A 390 18.85 -20.41 21.65
N TYR A 391 19.59 -21.34 21.06
CA TYR A 391 19.53 -21.74 19.66
C TYR A 391 18.45 -22.78 19.41
N ALA A 392 17.72 -22.65 18.30
CA ALA A 392 16.68 -23.57 17.87
C ALA A 392 17.24 -24.96 17.50
N ILE A 393 18.45 -24.99 16.92
CA ILE A 393 19.23 -26.21 16.76
C ILE A 393 19.81 -26.56 18.14
N ASN A 394 19.17 -27.49 18.84
CA ASN A 394 19.48 -27.78 20.25
C ASN A 394 20.95 -28.15 20.51
N SER A 395 21.65 -28.72 19.53
CA SER A 395 23.07 -29.09 19.62
C SER A 395 24.05 -27.91 19.65
N PHE A 396 23.59 -26.67 19.45
CA PHE A 396 24.44 -25.47 19.56
C PHE A 396 24.40 -24.85 20.96
N ASN A 397 23.37 -25.15 21.75
CA ASN A 397 23.27 -24.70 23.14
C ASN A 397 24.32 -25.35 24.04
N GLU A 398 24.52 -24.78 25.23
CA GLU A 398 25.44 -25.26 26.28
C GLU A 398 25.46 -26.79 26.45
N PRO A 399 26.63 -27.39 26.70
CA PRO A 399 26.74 -28.83 26.83
C PRO A 399 26.10 -29.36 28.12
N ALA A 400 25.61 -30.60 28.09
CA ALA A 400 25.07 -31.27 29.28
C ALA A 400 26.14 -31.70 30.31
N CYS A 401 27.42 -31.44 30.05
CA CYS A 401 28.54 -31.77 30.91
C CYS A 401 28.91 -30.56 31.79
N ASN A 402 29.12 -30.78 33.09
CA ASN A 402 29.55 -29.76 34.06
C ASN A 402 28.61 -28.52 34.21
N ILE A 403 27.37 -28.57 33.70
CA ILE A 403 26.38 -27.50 33.77
C ILE A 403 25.05 -28.09 34.28
N THR A 404 24.46 -27.47 35.31
CA THR A 404 23.23 -27.98 35.95
C THR A 404 21.97 -27.70 35.13
N PHE A 405 21.90 -26.53 34.50
CA PHE A 405 20.72 -26.07 33.77
C PHE A 405 21.08 -25.51 32.38
N PRO A 406 21.70 -26.31 31.49
CA PRO A 406 22.12 -25.82 30.19
C PRO A 406 20.93 -25.27 29.40
N SER A 407 21.20 -24.21 28.64
CA SER A 407 20.29 -23.69 27.63
C SER A 407 19.87 -24.81 26.68
N SER A 408 18.63 -24.77 26.21
CA SER A 408 18.09 -25.84 25.35
C SER A 408 16.94 -25.35 24.50
N ALA A 409 16.61 -26.10 23.45
CA ALA A 409 15.41 -25.90 22.66
C ALA A 409 14.76 -27.25 22.30
N SER A 410 13.44 -27.26 22.17
CA SER A 410 12.69 -28.38 21.59
C SER A 410 11.87 -27.90 20.39
N ALA A 411 11.86 -28.68 19.31
CA ALA A 411 11.18 -28.34 18.06
C ALA A 411 10.15 -29.42 17.72
N THR A 412 8.92 -29.00 17.41
CA THR A 412 7.80 -29.87 17.00
C THR A 412 7.33 -29.45 15.62
N GLY A 413 7.11 -30.41 14.71
CA GLY A 413 6.75 -30.15 13.31
C GLY A 413 7.83 -30.62 12.32
N PRO A 414 7.66 -30.33 11.01
CA PRO A 414 8.47 -30.89 9.93
C PRO A 414 9.82 -30.17 9.72
N TRP A 415 10.53 -29.90 10.83
CA TRP A 415 11.77 -29.12 10.84
C TRP A 415 12.95 -29.82 10.16
N LYS A 416 13.75 -29.05 9.44
CA LYS A 416 15.04 -29.43 8.84
C LYS A 416 16.09 -28.36 9.18
N GLN A 417 17.37 -28.73 9.20
CA GLN A 417 18.45 -27.76 9.33
C GLN A 417 18.75 -27.12 7.98
N SER A 418 18.82 -25.79 7.94
CA SER A 418 19.34 -24.99 6.83
C SER A 418 20.84 -24.74 7.03
N PRO A 419 21.67 -24.62 5.97
CA PRO A 419 22.97 -23.96 6.07
C PRO A 419 22.84 -22.52 6.60
N SER A 420 23.93 -21.94 7.11
CA SER A 420 23.90 -20.57 7.64
C SER A 420 23.71 -19.50 6.55
N LEU A 421 24.19 -19.76 5.33
CA LEU A 421 24.11 -18.85 4.19
C LEU A 421 24.78 -17.49 4.48
N GLN A 422 24.00 -16.43 4.70
CA GLN A 422 24.50 -15.11 5.11
C GLN A 422 24.40 -14.88 6.63
N SER A 423 23.69 -15.75 7.35
CA SER A 423 23.50 -15.69 8.80
C SER A 423 24.70 -16.19 9.57
N ASP A 424 24.81 -15.76 10.83
CA ASP A 424 25.87 -16.16 11.75
C ASP A 424 25.74 -17.62 12.25
N SER A 425 24.59 -18.28 12.05
CA SER A 425 24.41 -19.70 12.39
C SER A 425 23.55 -20.45 11.38
N LYS A 426 23.72 -21.77 11.33
CA LYS A 426 22.65 -22.65 10.81
C LYS A 426 21.37 -22.44 11.61
N TYR A 427 20.23 -22.69 10.99
CA TYR A 427 18.90 -22.48 11.58
C TYR A 427 17.94 -23.61 11.21
N LEU A 428 16.79 -23.68 11.88
CA LEU A 428 15.72 -24.60 11.51
C LEU A 428 14.77 -23.95 10.50
N THR A 429 14.33 -24.73 9.51
CA THR A 429 13.30 -24.37 8.53
C THR A 429 12.26 -25.48 8.40
N ALA A 430 11.00 -25.10 8.24
CA ALA A 430 9.86 -26.00 8.05
C ALA A 430 8.95 -25.46 6.95
N HIS A 431 8.55 -26.31 6.00
CA HIS A 431 7.53 -25.98 5.02
C HIS A 431 6.17 -26.51 5.50
N LEU A 432 5.20 -25.62 5.57
CA LEU A 432 3.84 -25.86 6.05
C LEU A 432 2.85 -25.62 4.90
N THR A 433 1.72 -26.32 4.90
CA THR A 433 0.65 -26.18 3.91
C THR A 433 -0.68 -25.96 4.59
N SER A 434 -1.60 -25.23 3.96
CA SER A 434 -2.93 -24.93 4.51
C SER A 434 -3.72 -26.19 4.91
N PRO A 435 -4.43 -26.20 6.06
CA PRO A 435 -4.59 -25.10 7.02
C PRO A 435 -3.35 -24.92 7.93
N ILE A 436 -2.81 -23.71 7.93
CA ILE A 436 -1.67 -23.31 8.78
C ILE A 436 -2.21 -22.73 10.08
N SER A 437 -1.61 -23.12 11.20
CA SER A 437 -2.00 -22.68 12.55
C SER A 437 -0.82 -22.74 13.52
N SER A 438 -1.02 -22.20 14.71
CA SER A 438 -0.11 -22.31 15.87
C SER A 438 0.22 -23.77 16.26
N LYS A 439 -0.54 -24.76 15.76
CA LYS A 439 -0.32 -26.20 15.98
C LYS A 439 0.48 -26.87 14.86
N SER A 440 0.72 -26.21 13.73
CA SER A 440 1.38 -26.82 12.56
C SER A 440 2.88 -27.06 12.80
N ALA A 441 3.53 -26.19 13.58
CA ALA A 441 4.90 -26.35 14.07
C ALA A 441 5.16 -25.42 15.27
N SER A 442 6.17 -25.73 16.08
CA SER A 442 6.66 -24.87 17.16
C SER A 442 8.14 -25.07 17.47
N VAL A 443 8.77 -24.05 18.06
CA VAL A 443 10.05 -24.16 18.78
C VAL A 443 9.89 -23.55 20.17
N VAL A 444 10.30 -24.28 21.21
CA VAL A 444 10.33 -23.82 22.60
C VAL A 444 11.80 -23.66 23.02
N PHE A 445 12.23 -22.42 23.18
CA PHE A 445 13.53 -22.01 23.71
C PHE A 445 13.48 -22.00 25.25
N SER A 446 14.54 -22.46 25.90
CA SER A 446 14.67 -22.56 27.36
C SER A 446 16.11 -22.17 27.77
N PRO A 447 16.39 -20.88 28.04
CA PRO A 447 17.73 -20.38 28.36
C PRO A 447 18.21 -20.73 29.78
N ASN A 448 19.53 -20.69 29.96
CA ASN A 448 20.20 -20.70 31.25
C ASN A 448 20.40 -19.27 31.77
N ILE A 449 19.41 -18.73 32.48
CA ILE A 449 19.51 -17.41 33.11
C ILE A 449 20.26 -17.54 34.43
N ILE A 450 21.48 -17.01 34.48
CA ILE A 450 22.44 -17.20 35.59
C ILE A 450 22.06 -16.39 36.83
N GLU A 451 21.51 -15.19 36.64
CA GLU A 451 21.08 -14.28 37.71
C GLU A 451 19.74 -13.63 37.37
N SER A 452 18.91 -13.39 38.39
CA SER A 452 17.62 -12.73 38.17
C SER A 452 17.84 -11.23 38.01
N GLY A 453 17.10 -10.59 37.12
CA GLY A 453 17.20 -9.16 36.88
C GLY A 453 16.31 -8.71 35.73
N ASN A 454 16.45 -7.45 35.30
CA ASN A 454 15.75 -6.97 34.11
C ASN A 454 16.57 -7.28 32.87
N TYR A 455 15.90 -7.75 31.81
CA TYR A 455 16.53 -8.18 30.57
C TYR A 455 15.86 -7.52 29.35
N SER A 456 16.64 -7.33 28.29
CA SER A 456 16.14 -7.24 26.91
C SER A 456 16.22 -8.62 26.27
N VAL A 457 15.17 -9.05 25.56
CA VAL A 457 15.11 -10.33 24.87
C VAL A 457 14.86 -10.11 23.39
N ASN A 458 15.80 -10.55 22.55
CA ASN A 458 15.78 -10.35 21.11
C ASN A 458 15.64 -11.69 20.37
N MET A 459 14.67 -11.79 19.46
CA MET A 459 14.48 -12.93 18.54
C MET A 459 15.24 -12.66 17.24
N TYR A 460 16.05 -13.60 16.78
CA TYR A 460 16.84 -13.45 15.54
C TYR A 460 16.15 -14.20 14.38
N THR A 461 15.99 -13.50 13.24
CA THR A 461 15.27 -14.01 12.07
C THR A 461 16.16 -13.97 10.82
N PRO A 462 16.57 -15.13 10.27
CA PRO A 462 17.34 -15.22 9.03
C PRO A 462 16.60 -14.62 7.83
N GLY A 463 17.34 -13.89 7.00
CA GLY A 463 16.84 -13.30 5.76
C GLY A 463 16.25 -14.32 4.80
N CYS A 464 15.25 -13.91 4.02
CA CYS A 464 14.54 -14.76 3.07
C CYS A 464 15.16 -14.76 1.66
N VAL A 465 15.98 -13.77 1.32
CA VAL A 465 16.67 -13.70 0.02
C VAL A 465 17.73 -14.80 -0.12
N PRO A 466 18.60 -15.06 0.88
CA PRO A 466 19.64 -16.09 0.77
C PRO A 466 19.10 -17.51 0.60
N ASP A 467 17.93 -17.83 1.16
CA ASP A 467 17.28 -19.16 1.05
C ASP A 467 16.13 -19.22 0.04
N GLY A 468 15.86 -18.12 -0.67
CA GLY A 468 14.87 -18.03 -1.75
C GLY A 468 13.41 -18.14 -1.29
N SER A 469 13.12 -17.93 0.00
CA SER A 469 11.81 -18.24 0.59
C SER A 469 10.84 -17.07 0.73
N CYS A 470 11.23 -15.84 0.36
CA CYS A 470 10.46 -14.60 0.65
C CYS A 470 8.96 -14.65 0.33
N LEU A 471 8.58 -15.21 -0.82
CA LEU A 471 7.17 -15.32 -1.24
C LEU A 471 6.32 -16.29 -0.39
N THR A 472 6.97 -17.08 0.48
CA THR A 472 6.35 -18.09 1.35
C THR A 472 6.59 -17.80 2.83
N ARG A 473 7.29 -16.72 3.19
CA ARG A 473 7.43 -16.32 4.60
C ARG A 473 6.12 -15.70 5.09
N GLY A 474 5.84 -15.83 6.39
CA GLY A 474 4.63 -15.30 7.02
C GLY A 474 4.89 -14.67 8.39
N ARG A 475 3.81 -14.43 9.13
CA ARG A 475 3.84 -13.97 10.52
C ARG A 475 3.95 -15.14 11.48
N VAL A 476 4.61 -14.89 12.59
CA VAL A 476 4.79 -15.83 13.69
C VAL A 476 4.31 -15.21 14.99
N ASN A 477 3.75 -16.04 15.86
CA ASN A 477 3.37 -15.67 17.22
C ASN A 477 4.48 -16.11 18.18
N ILE A 478 4.87 -15.22 19.08
CA ILE A 478 5.83 -15.47 20.14
C ILE A 478 5.12 -15.30 21.47
N THR A 479 5.19 -16.32 22.32
CA THR A 479 4.76 -16.25 23.71
C THR A 479 5.93 -16.54 24.64
N GLY A 480 5.93 -16.00 25.85
CA GLY A 480 6.95 -16.33 26.83
C GLY A 480 6.45 -16.32 28.27
N ILE A 481 7.23 -16.97 29.14
CA ILE A 481 7.01 -17.09 30.57
C ILE A 481 8.36 -16.81 31.24
N MET A 482 8.48 -15.69 31.94
CA MET A 482 9.78 -15.18 32.42
C MET A 482 9.97 -15.23 33.95
N SER A 483 8.91 -15.46 34.75
CA SER A 483 9.02 -15.76 36.18
C SER A 483 7.92 -16.71 36.68
N SER A 484 8.10 -17.26 37.88
CA SER A 484 7.15 -18.17 38.53
C SER A 484 6.16 -17.49 39.50
N GLY A 485 6.32 -16.18 39.75
CA GLY A 485 5.61 -15.43 40.80
C GLY A 485 4.40 -14.61 40.33
N ASN A 486 3.90 -13.75 41.23
CA ASN A 486 2.78 -12.82 40.98
C ASN A 486 3.16 -11.64 40.06
N THR A 487 4.42 -11.55 39.62
CA THR A 487 4.91 -10.53 38.67
C THR A 487 4.39 -10.84 37.25
N PRO A 488 3.71 -9.89 36.57
CA PRO A 488 3.30 -10.04 35.18
C PRO A 488 4.54 -10.22 34.27
N SER A 489 4.83 -11.47 33.94
CA SER A 489 6.05 -11.90 33.26
C SER A 489 5.76 -12.84 32.08
N ASN A 490 4.48 -12.96 31.74
CA ASN A 490 4.01 -13.60 30.52
C ASN A 490 3.74 -12.52 29.48
N PHE A 491 4.13 -12.76 28.24
CA PHE A 491 3.85 -11.87 27.12
C PHE A 491 3.46 -12.67 25.87
N THR A 492 2.81 -11.97 24.95
CA THR A 492 2.50 -12.44 23.60
C THR A 492 2.81 -11.30 22.64
N THR A 493 3.51 -11.58 21.54
CA THR A 493 3.78 -10.63 20.45
C THR A 493 3.84 -11.36 19.11
N SER A 494 3.71 -10.65 17.99
CA SER A 494 3.84 -11.23 16.65
C SER A 494 4.81 -10.44 15.79
N ILE A 495 5.63 -11.13 15.00
CA ILE A 495 6.57 -10.50 14.06
C ILE A 495 6.42 -11.12 12.67
N TYR A 496 6.88 -10.40 11.65
CA TYR A 496 7.03 -10.91 10.29
C TYR A 496 8.40 -11.56 10.08
N GLN A 497 8.44 -12.70 9.37
CA GLN A 497 9.69 -13.39 8.95
C GLN A 497 10.05 -13.18 7.47
N THR A 498 9.49 -12.13 6.86
CA THR A 498 9.56 -11.78 5.44
C THR A 498 10.73 -10.85 5.09
N ASN A 499 11.56 -10.52 6.09
CA ASN A 499 12.76 -9.70 5.94
C ASN A 499 13.73 -10.29 4.92
N ASN A 500 14.25 -9.45 4.02
CA ASN A 500 15.12 -9.86 2.92
C ASN A 500 16.49 -10.34 3.42
N PHE A 501 17.07 -9.63 4.39
CA PHE A 501 18.32 -9.95 5.07
C PHE A 501 18.07 -10.15 6.57
N ASP A 502 19.08 -10.64 7.29
CA ASP A 502 18.97 -10.93 8.73
C ASP A 502 18.58 -9.70 9.56
N LYS A 503 17.70 -9.93 10.55
CA LYS A 503 17.32 -8.95 11.56
C LYS A 503 17.16 -9.58 12.94
N TYR A 504 16.97 -8.74 13.94
CA TYR A 504 16.43 -9.16 15.23
C TYR A 504 15.33 -8.20 15.70
N ASP A 505 14.35 -8.74 16.43
CA ASP A 505 13.19 -8.02 16.96
C ASP A 505 13.21 -8.10 18.50
N GLN A 506 13.00 -7.00 19.24
CA GLN A 506 12.83 -7.08 20.70
C GLN A 506 11.45 -7.67 21.02
N ILE A 507 11.43 -8.87 21.60
CA ILE A 507 10.18 -9.59 21.93
C ILE A 507 9.74 -9.40 23.38
N TYR A 508 10.67 -9.08 24.30
CA TYR A 508 10.37 -8.83 25.70
C TYR A 508 11.37 -7.87 26.34
N PHE A 509 10.87 -7.07 27.27
CA PHE A 509 11.64 -6.20 28.16
C PHE A 509 11.05 -6.31 29.57
N GLY A 510 11.89 -6.58 30.57
CA GLY A 510 11.45 -6.64 31.97
C GLY A 510 12.15 -7.73 32.78
N TYR A 511 11.61 -8.02 33.96
CA TYR A 511 12.21 -8.96 34.91
C TYR A 511 12.15 -10.42 34.45
N ILE A 512 13.29 -11.11 34.49
CA ILE A 512 13.41 -12.55 34.29
C ILE A 512 13.99 -13.20 35.56
N GLU A 513 13.35 -14.28 36.00
CA GLU A 513 13.81 -15.11 37.11
C GLU A 513 14.92 -16.08 36.65
N ARG A 514 15.99 -16.20 37.45
CA ARG A 514 17.08 -17.14 37.20
C ARG A 514 16.60 -18.59 37.04
N THR A 515 17.27 -19.34 36.18
CA THR A 515 16.98 -20.76 35.96
C THR A 515 17.32 -21.57 37.22
N SER A 516 16.41 -22.48 37.60
CA SER A 516 16.47 -23.29 38.82
C SER A 516 15.73 -24.63 38.65
N ASP A 517 15.72 -25.47 39.68
CA ASP A 517 14.92 -26.71 39.69
C ASP A 517 13.40 -26.44 39.70
N SER A 518 12.97 -25.32 40.28
CA SER A 518 11.56 -24.93 40.39
C SER A 518 11.04 -24.16 39.18
N PHE A 519 11.90 -23.41 38.49
CA PHE A 519 11.50 -22.57 37.36
C PHE A 519 12.58 -22.47 36.28
N LYS A 520 12.14 -22.49 35.01
CA LYS A 520 12.98 -22.20 33.85
C LYS A 520 12.22 -21.25 32.93
N PRO A 521 12.78 -20.08 32.57
CA PRO A 521 12.19 -19.19 31.57
C PRO A 521 11.96 -19.92 30.24
N ARG A 522 10.94 -19.50 29.49
CA ARG A 522 10.62 -20.07 28.17
C ARG A 522 10.18 -19.00 27.18
N VAL A 523 10.58 -19.19 25.93
CA VAL A 523 10.03 -18.47 24.76
C VAL A 523 9.55 -19.52 23.76
N THR A 524 8.31 -19.39 23.29
CA THR A 524 7.68 -20.33 22.35
C THR A 524 7.31 -19.58 21.08
N LEU A 525 7.81 -20.08 19.95
CA LEU A 525 7.61 -19.55 18.60
C LEU A 525 6.69 -20.50 17.82
N THR A 526 5.59 -19.99 17.26
CA THR A 526 4.64 -20.74 16.40
C THR A 526 4.25 -19.90 15.17
N PRO A 527 3.65 -20.48 14.12
CA PRO A 527 2.90 -19.69 13.14
C PRO A 527 1.79 -18.88 13.82
N LEU A 528 1.46 -17.71 13.27
CA LEU A 528 0.28 -16.94 13.67
C LEU A 528 -0.99 -17.58 13.07
N ASP A 529 -2.06 -17.67 13.86
CA ASP A 529 -3.35 -18.20 13.42
C ASP A 529 -4.08 -17.22 12.48
N GLY A 530 -4.90 -17.75 11.56
CA GLY A 530 -5.79 -16.94 10.70
C GLY A 530 -5.14 -16.27 9.48
N GLN A 531 -3.90 -16.62 9.13
CA GLN A 531 -3.22 -16.09 7.94
C GLN A 531 -3.74 -16.71 6.64
N ASP A 532 -3.99 -15.89 5.61
CA ASP A 532 -4.38 -16.35 4.28
C ASP A 532 -3.14 -16.75 3.45
N LEU A 533 -2.56 -17.90 3.80
CA LEU A 533 -1.41 -18.50 3.14
C LEU A 533 -1.73 -19.94 2.71
N SER A 534 -1.48 -20.27 1.44
CA SER A 534 -1.58 -21.63 0.92
C SER A 534 -0.42 -22.51 1.39
N GLU A 535 0.77 -21.91 1.49
CA GLU A 535 2.00 -22.51 2.01
C GLU A 535 2.78 -21.48 2.85
N MET A 536 3.57 -21.95 3.81
CA MET A 536 4.45 -21.12 4.62
C MET A 536 5.80 -21.80 4.85
N THR A 537 6.89 -21.12 4.51
CA THR A 537 8.22 -21.41 5.05
C THR A 537 8.36 -20.70 6.38
N PHE A 538 8.56 -21.47 7.45
CA PHE A 538 8.67 -21.03 8.82
C PHE A 538 10.09 -21.32 9.32
N VAL A 539 10.75 -20.32 9.92
CA VAL A 539 12.15 -20.45 10.37
C VAL A 539 12.33 -20.17 11.85
N ALA A 540 13.39 -20.73 12.44
CA ALA A 540 13.79 -20.47 13.82
C ALA A 540 15.32 -20.56 13.95
N GLN A 541 15.95 -19.48 14.43
CA GLN A 541 17.40 -19.41 14.60
C GLN A 541 17.80 -19.42 16.08
N LYS A 542 17.68 -18.29 16.79
CA LYS A 542 18.05 -18.15 18.20
C LYS A 542 17.29 -17.01 18.90
N VAL A 543 17.24 -17.09 20.23
CA VAL A 543 16.79 -16.01 21.12
C VAL A 543 17.97 -15.59 21.99
N GLY A 544 18.26 -14.30 22.08
CA GLY A 544 19.30 -13.72 22.93
C GLY A 544 18.71 -12.96 24.12
N PHE A 545 19.36 -13.08 25.28
CA PHE A 545 18.95 -12.46 26.54
C PHE A 545 20.09 -11.58 27.05
N THR A 546 19.86 -10.27 27.14
CA THR A 546 20.85 -9.28 27.59
C THR A 546 20.43 -8.70 28.94
N LEU A 547 21.24 -8.90 29.98
CA LEU A 547 20.96 -8.34 31.32
C LEU A 547 21.17 -6.82 31.32
N LEU A 548 20.29 -6.10 32.00
CA LEU A 548 20.28 -4.65 32.09
C LEU A 548 20.71 -4.20 33.50
N ASN A 549 21.94 -3.68 33.62
CA ASN A 549 22.39 -3.00 34.84
C ASN A 549 22.03 -1.51 34.79
N SER A 550 21.51 -0.96 35.89
CA SER A 550 21.20 0.47 35.96
C SER A 550 22.46 1.32 36.17
N THR A 551 22.48 2.52 35.56
CA THR A 551 23.54 3.53 35.78
C THR A 551 22.93 4.75 36.44
N GLY A 552 23.36 5.11 37.65
CA GLY A 552 22.99 6.38 38.29
C GLY A 552 21.49 6.65 38.42
N ASN A 553 20.68 5.59 38.62
CA ASN A 553 19.20 5.62 38.68
C ASN A 553 18.48 6.04 37.39
N LEU A 554 19.14 6.02 36.23
CA LEU A 554 18.44 6.26 34.95
C LEU A 554 17.28 5.28 34.77
N ASN A 555 16.14 5.78 34.29
CA ASN A 555 14.94 5.01 33.96
C ASN A 555 14.16 5.75 32.88
N GLY A 556 14.27 5.28 31.63
CA GLY A 556 13.50 5.74 30.46
C GLY A 556 13.80 7.14 29.91
N LEU A 557 14.48 8.02 30.65
CA LEU A 557 14.85 9.38 30.22
C LEU A 557 16.35 9.66 30.40
N PHE A 558 16.95 10.35 29.44
CA PHE A 558 18.32 10.86 29.52
C PHE A 558 18.47 12.22 28.83
N ASP A 559 19.03 13.19 29.56
CA ASP A 559 19.38 14.52 29.09
C ASP A 559 20.87 14.64 28.77
N PHE A 560 21.17 14.98 27.51
CA PHE A 560 22.52 15.09 26.97
C PHE A 560 22.82 16.51 26.47
N ASP A 561 23.81 17.17 27.05
CA ASP A 561 24.42 18.40 26.53
C ASP A 561 25.48 18.06 25.45
N PRO A 562 25.25 18.38 24.15
CA PRO A 562 26.21 18.10 23.07
C PRO A 562 27.54 18.85 23.16
N SER A 563 27.67 19.84 24.04
CA SER A 563 28.95 20.52 24.29
C SER A 563 29.89 19.71 25.20
N GLN A 564 29.38 18.68 25.89
CA GLN A 564 30.18 17.82 26.77
C GLN A 564 30.82 16.65 26.03
N ASN A 565 32.16 16.61 26.01
CA ASN A 565 32.93 15.52 25.40
C ASN A 565 33.00 14.24 26.28
N LYS A 566 32.44 14.26 27.49
CA LYS A 566 32.37 13.13 28.43
C LYS A 566 31.13 13.25 29.32
N VAL A 567 30.47 12.13 29.59
CA VAL A 567 29.41 12.06 30.61
C VAL A 567 30.00 11.60 31.93
N ASN A 568 29.74 12.33 33.02
CA ASN A 568 30.10 11.93 34.37
C ASN A 568 28.94 11.13 34.99
N THR A 569 29.14 9.83 35.20
CA THR A 569 28.10 8.93 35.77
C THR A 569 27.72 9.26 37.21
N THR A 570 28.55 10.00 37.94
CA THR A 570 28.27 10.41 39.33
C THR A 570 27.36 11.64 39.45
N SER A 571 27.23 12.43 38.39
CA SER A 571 26.39 13.64 38.33
C SER A 571 25.15 13.48 37.43
N LEU A 572 24.75 12.23 37.12
CA LEU A 572 23.56 11.97 36.29
C LEU A 572 22.28 12.53 36.93
N ASN A 573 22.21 12.49 38.25
CA ASN A 573 21.10 13.04 39.02
C ASN A 573 21.09 14.58 39.08
N ASP A 574 22.05 15.29 38.47
CA ASP A 574 22.05 16.76 38.45
C ASP A 574 21.06 17.32 37.41
N SER A 575 20.68 16.53 36.40
CA SER A 575 19.64 16.91 35.43
C SER A 575 18.23 16.64 35.98
N PRO A 576 17.32 17.64 35.96
CA PRO A 576 15.91 17.44 36.31
C PRO A 576 15.19 16.40 35.43
N VAL A 577 15.59 16.23 34.18
CA VAL A 577 15.01 15.23 33.26
C VAL A 577 15.38 13.81 33.70
N ASN A 578 16.63 13.61 34.11
CA ASN A 578 17.10 12.33 34.64
C ASN A 578 16.44 12.02 36.00
N GLN A 579 16.28 13.03 36.87
CA GLN A 579 15.53 12.90 38.12
C GLN A 579 14.06 12.51 37.90
N LEU A 580 13.40 13.11 36.90
CA LEU A 580 12.03 12.78 36.52
C LEU A 580 11.92 11.32 36.07
N GLY A 581 12.82 10.85 35.20
CA GLY A 581 12.88 9.44 34.80
C GLY A 581 13.08 8.51 36.01
N ALA A 582 14.04 8.83 36.87
CA ALA A 582 14.34 8.09 38.10
C ALA A 582 13.17 8.02 39.11
N SER A 583 12.14 8.88 38.97
CA SER A 583 10.93 8.84 39.80
C SER A 583 9.88 7.83 39.32
N PHE A 584 10.02 7.28 38.10
CA PHE A 584 9.09 6.29 37.56
C PHE A 584 9.34 4.89 38.12
N ASP A 585 8.28 4.10 38.22
CA ASP A 585 8.31 2.69 38.61
C ASP A 585 9.22 1.86 37.68
N HIS A 586 9.68 0.70 38.13
CA HIS A 586 10.48 -0.19 37.31
C HIS A 586 9.64 -0.92 36.25
N ASN A 587 10.25 -1.22 35.10
CA ASN A 587 9.62 -1.82 33.90
C ASN A 587 8.64 -0.90 33.15
N THR A 588 8.72 0.41 33.39
CA THR A 588 8.05 1.44 32.60
C THR A 588 8.91 1.89 31.41
N GLY A 589 8.32 2.59 30.44
CA GLY A 589 9.09 3.13 29.30
C GLY A 589 8.46 4.35 28.65
N VAL A 590 9.31 5.29 28.22
CA VAL A 590 8.93 6.44 27.40
C VAL A 590 8.84 5.99 25.95
N LYS A 591 7.76 6.36 25.26
CA LYS A 591 7.49 5.99 23.88
C LYS A 591 7.58 7.15 22.90
N SER A 592 7.14 8.34 23.28
CA SER A 592 7.20 9.52 22.43
C SER A 592 7.63 10.77 23.23
N LEU A 593 8.27 11.71 22.54
CA LEU A 593 8.79 12.97 23.07
C LEU A 593 8.47 14.10 22.08
N ALA A 594 7.94 15.22 22.57
CA ALA A 594 7.72 16.42 21.76
C ALA A 594 8.13 17.67 22.55
N THR A 595 8.79 18.63 21.90
CA THR A 595 9.20 19.90 22.55
C THR A 595 8.48 21.08 21.90
N SER A 596 7.85 21.92 22.72
CA SER A 596 7.20 23.17 22.32
C SER A 596 7.74 24.32 23.16
N GLY A 597 8.55 25.19 22.54
CA GLY A 597 9.28 26.24 23.27
C GLY A 597 10.21 25.63 24.32
N ASP A 598 10.10 26.11 25.56
CA ASP A 598 10.90 25.63 26.71
C ASP A 598 10.36 24.36 27.38
N ILE A 599 9.27 23.76 26.88
CA ILE A 599 8.58 22.63 27.51
C ILE A 599 8.76 21.36 26.67
N THR A 600 9.24 20.28 27.30
CA THR A 600 9.28 18.94 26.73
C THR A 600 8.15 18.09 27.31
N TYR A 601 7.31 17.55 26.43
CA TYR A 601 6.21 16.63 26.71
C TYR A 601 6.70 15.19 26.52
N ILE A 602 6.35 14.34 27.48
CA ILE A 602 6.86 12.97 27.62
C ILE A 602 5.67 12.02 27.71
N GLY A 603 5.52 11.15 26.72
CA GLY A 603 4.46 10.14 26.63
C GLY A 603 5.01 8.72 26.69
N GLY A 604 4.32 7.82 27.39
CA GLY A 604 4.69 6.41 27.45
C GLY A 604 3.75 5.56 28.30
N ASN A 605 4.27 4.42 28.75
CA ASN A 605 3.67 3.58 29.77
C ASN A 605 4.53 3.69 31.04
N PHE A 606 4.25 4.70 31.86
CA PHE A 606 4.99 4.96 33.10
C PHE A 606 4.07 5.41 34.23
N THR A 607 4.46 5.06 35.46
CA THR A 607 3.72 5.36 36.69
C THR A 607 4.70 5.79 37.78
N SER A 608 4.21 6.58 38.73
CA SER A 608 4.92 7.05 39.92
C SER A 608 3.87 7.55 40.93
N ASP A 609 4.31 7.99 42.12
CA ASP A 609 3.41 8.60 43.12
C ASP A 609 2.69 9.88 42.60
N ALA A 610 3.23 10.55 41.58
CA ALA A 610 2.76 11.87 41.11
C ALA A 610 2.37 11.95 39.63
N HIS A 611 2.86 11.05 38.78
CA HIS A 611 2.77 11.14 37.31
C HIS A 611 2.45 9.79 36.66
N HIS A 612 1.56 9.79 35.67
CA HIS A 612 1.16 8.59 34.93
C HIS A 612 1.01 8.86 33.43
N ASN A 613 1.69 8.07 32.60
CA ASN A 613 1.62 7.95 31.14
C ASN A 613 1.94 9.20 30.30
N PHE A 614 1.73 10.40 30.85
CA PHE A 614 1.97 11.67 30.19
C PHE A 614 2.34 12.75 31.22
N VAL A 615 3.45 13.46 30.96
CA VAL A 615 3.98 14.51 31.84
C VAL A 615 4.73 15.54 30.99
N ALA A 616 4.91 16.76 31.50
CA ALA A 616 5.81 17.75 30.89
C ALA A 616 6.85 18.26 31.89
N ILE A 617 7.99 18.68 31.35
CA ILE A 617 9.07 19.33 32.11
C ILE A 617 9.59 20.55 31.33
N ASP A 618 9.80 21.68 32.00
CA ASP A 618 10.43 22.84 31.40
C ASP A 618 11.97 22.86 31.58
N THR A 619 12.67 23.71 30.84
CA THR A 619 14.14 23.86 30.94
C THR A 619 14.64 24.38 32.29
N SER A 620 13.76 24.81 33.21
CA SER A 620 14.12 25.13 34.60
C SER A 620 14.01 23.91 35.53
N GLY A 621 13.51 22.77 35.03
CA GLY A 621 13.29 21.54 35.78
C GLY A 621 11.93 21.45 36.46
N LYS A 622 10.99 22.37 36.16
CA LYS A 622 9.64 22.34 36.74
C LYS A 622 8.80 21.30 36.00
N VAL A 623 8.35 20.29 36.74
CA VAL A 623 7.47 19.23 36.23
C VAL A 623 5.99 19.67 36.33
N SER A 624 5.21 19.38 35.29
CA SER A 624 3.77 19.59 35.22
C SER A 624 3.05 18.28 34.89
N SER A 625 2.05 17.92 35.68
CA SER A 625 1.27 16.68 35.52
C SER A 625 0.07 16.82 34.57
N LEU A 626 -0.19 18.00 34.01
CA LEU A 626 -1.17 18.23 32.93
C LEU A 626 -2.57 17.62 33.22
N ASN A 627 -3.10 17.94 34.41
CA ASN A 627 -4.32 17.37 35.00
C ASN A 627 -4.24 15.88 35.41
N GLY A 628 -3.04 15.43 35.81
CA GLY A 628 -2.80 14.10 36.38
C GLY A 628 -2.50 13.00 35.36
N GLY A 629 -2.30 13.36 34.09
CA GLY A 629 -2.00 12.44 32.99
C GLY A 629 -3.23 11.71 32.43
N LEU A 630 -2.96 10.79 31.51
CA LEU A 630 -3.96 9.95 30.84
C LEU A 630 -4.16 8.63 31.59
N ASN A 631 -5.39 8.09 31.53
CA ASN A 631 -5.75 6.87 32.26
C ASN A 631 -5.17 5.56 31.67
N GLY A 632 -4.39 5.66 30.59
CA GLY A 632 -3.68 4.55 29.95
C GLY A 632 -2.47 5.04 29.14
N GLN A 633 -1.72 4.12 28.55
CA GLN A 633 -0.42 4.40 27.93
C GLN A 633 -0.52 5.30 26.69
N VAL A 634 0.45 6.20 26.55
CA VAL A 634 0.71 6.93 25.30
C VAL A 634 1.70 6.13 24.46
N LEU A 635 1.46 6.08 23.15
CA LEU A 635 2.27 5.30 22.21
C LEU A 635 2.99 6.18 21.20
N ASP A 636 2.28 7.17 20.66
CA ASP A 636 2.86 8.15 19.74
C ASP A 636 2.24 9.55 19.91
N MET A 637 2.97 10.57 19.47
CA MET A 637 2.56 11.98 19.54
C MET A 637 3.13 12.80 18.39
N TYR A 638 2.33 13.71 17.86
CA TYR A 638 2.75 14.68 16.84
C TYR A 638 2.41 16.10 17.26
N LEU A 639 3.36 17.03 17.12
CA LEU A 639 3.19 18.45 17.45
C LEU A 639 3.04 19.29 16.19
N GLN A 640 1.90 19.97 16.04
CA GLN A 640 1.66 20.93 14.98
C GLN A 640 1.30 22.31 15.56
N GLY A 641 2.22 23.27 15.45
CA GLY A 641 2.05 24.58 16.07
C GLY A 641 1.94 24.49 17.59
N THR A 642 0.76 24.80 18.15
CA THR A 642 0.45 24.61 19.57
C THR A 642 -0.30 23.32 19.88
N GLN A 643 -0.76 22.57 18.87
CA GLN A 643 -1.57 21.38 19.06
C GLN A 643 -0.68 20.13 19.09
N LEU A 644 -0.62 19.47 20.24
CA LEU A 644 0.02 18.17 20.42
C LEU A 644 -1.04 17.07 20.33
N PHE A 645 -1.04 16.35 19.22
CA PHE A 645 -1.88 15.17 19.01
C PHE A 645 -1.24 13.98 19.74
N VAL A 646 -2.02 13.26 20.55
CA VAL A 646 -1.55 12.18 21.42
C VAL A 646 -2.38 10.94 21.13
N GLY A 647 -1.73 9.84 20.74
CA GLY A 647 -2.35 8.55 20.42
C GLY A 647 -1.92 7.46 21.41
N GLY A 648 -2.81 6.53 21.72
CA GLY A 648 -2.49 5.47 22.67
C GLY A 648 -3.59 4.49 23.00
N ASP A 649 -3.45 3.87 24.17
CA ASP A 649 -4.41 2.93 24.76
C ASP A 649 -4.96 3.51 26.06
N PHE A 650 -5.73 4.60 25.90
CA PHE A 650 -6.40 5.35 26.96
C PHE A 650 -7.82 5.72 26.52
N SER A 651 -8.68 6.07 27.47
CA SER A 651 -10.07 6.50 27.21
C SER A 651 -10.46 7.81 27.90
N ASN A 652 -9.62 8.32 28.79
CA ASN A 652 -9.93 9.52 29.58
C ASN A 652 -8.67 10.14 30.21
N LEU A 653 -8.84 11.35 30.78
CA LEU A 653 -7.94 11.88 31.80
C LEU A 653 -8.03 11.04 33.08
N ARG A 654 -6.95 11.00 33.85
CA ARG A 654 -6.93 10.32 35.16
C ARG A 654 -7.71 11.07 36.25
N SER A 655 -7.71 12.40 36.19
CA SER A 655 -8.43 13.31 37.09
C SER A 655 -9.43 14.15 36.29
N ASP A 656 -10.54 14.52 36.93
CA ASP A 656 -11.54 15.49 36.44
C ASP A 656 -12.20 15.20 35.08
N GLY A 657 -11.98 14.00 34.51
CA GLY A 657 -12.84 13.31 33.54
C GLY A 657 -13.29 14.11 32.31
N LYS A 658 -12.52 14.05 31.20
CA LYS A 658 -12.90 14.66 29.93
C LYS A 658 -13.45 13.63 28.95
N ALA A 659 -14.70 13.80 28.52
CA ALA A 659 -15.32 12.96 27.50
C ALA A 659 -14.67 13.15 26.11
N GLY A 660 -14.70 12.10 25.28
CA GLY A 660 -14.26 12.12 23.89
C GLY A 660 -12.78 11.80 23.65
N LEU A 661 -11.99 11.53 24.69
CA LEU A 661 -10.56 11.21 24.58
C LEU A 661 -10.30 9.70 24.33
N ASN A 662 -11.12 9.04 23.50
CA ASN A 662 -10.99 7.60 23.25
C ASN A 662 -9.82 7.33 22.29
N HIS A 663 -8.71 6.83 22.83
CA HIS A 663 -7.46 6.44 22.16
C HIS A 663 -6.70 7.55 21.42
N VAL A 664 -7.31 8.72 21.24
CA VAL A 664 -6.67 9.93 20.72
C VAL A 664 -7.17 11.18 21.46
N ALA A 665 -6.26 12.11 21.70
CA ALA A 665 -6.53 13.41 22.35
C ALA A 665 -5.66 14.50 21.72
N VAL A 666 -6.05 15.76 21.92
CA VAL A 666 -5.22 16.92 21.56
C VAL A 666 -4.92 17.71 22.84
N TYR A 667 -3.67 18.10 23.03
CA TYR A 667 -3.25 19.00 24.09
C TYR A 667 -2.77 20.31 23.49
N ASP A 668 -3.42 21.44 23.79
CA ASP A 668 -2.92 22.75 23.36
C ASP A 668 -1.84 23.25 24.33
N THR A 669 -0.61 23.35 23.83
CA THR A 669 0.58 23.71 24.61
C THR A 669 0.56 25.15 25.14
N LYS A 670 -0.33 26.01 24.60
CA LYS A 670 -0.44 27.44 24.93
C LYS A 670 -1.58 27.73 25.91
N SER A 671 -2.77 27.16 25.74
CA SER A 671 -3.86 27.25 26.72
C SER A 671 -3.66 26.28 27.89
N GLN A 672 -2.81 25.26 27.70
CA GLN A 672 -2.56 24.17 28.65
C GLN A 672 -3.76 23.24 28.87
N GLU A 673 -4.69 23.20 27.90
CA GLU A 673 -5.91 22.41 27.98
C GLU A 673 -5.90 21.20 27.03
N TRP A 674 -6.47 20.09 27.52
CA TRP A 674 -6.86 18.97 26.67
C TRP A 674 -8.12 19.30 25.87
N SER A 675 -8.24 18.75 24.66
CA SER A 675 -9.44 18.73 23.81
C SER A 675 -9.60 17.36 23.16
N ALA A 676 -10.83 17.04 22.74
CA ALA A 676 -11.15 15.78 22.08
C ALA A 676 -11.01 15.93 20.56
N LEU A 677 -10.50 14.89 19.89
CA LEU A 677 -10.48 14.80 18.44
C LEU A 677 -11.81 14.15 17.99
N GLY A 678 -12.86 14.96 17.92
CA GLY A 678 -14.24 14.48 17.83
C GLY A 678 -14.64 13.70 19.10
N ALA A 679 -14.85 12.39 18.97
CA ALA A 679 -14.97 11.47 20.10
C ALA A 679 -13.92 10.34 20.09
N GLY A 680 -12.85 10.50 19.31
CA GLY A 680 -11.80 9.51 19.11
C GLY A 680 -12.25 8.29 18.31
N VAL A 681 -11.55 7.16 18.51
CA VAL A 681 -11.79 5.88 17.83
C VAL A 681 -12.14 4.77 18.83
N ASN A 682 -12.56 3.60 18.36
CA ASN A 682 -13.02 2.49 19.22
C ASN A 682 -11.94 1.47 19.63
N GLY A 683 -10.66 1.78 19.42
CA GLY A 683 -9.53 0.92 19.78
C GLY A 683 -8.18 1.63 19.72
N ARG A 684 -7.12 0.95 20.17
CA ARG A 684 -5.74 1.45 20.29
C ARG A 684 -5.25 2.19 19.03
N VAL A 685 -4.72 3.40 19.21
CA VAL A 685 -3.94 4.13 18.20
C VAL A 685 -2.46 3.85 18.44
N GLU A 686 -1.74 3.47 17.38
CA GLU A 686 -0.32 3.09 17.43
C GLU A 686 0.61 4.13 16.79
N GLN A 687 0.12 4.88 15.78
CA GLN A 687 0.86 5.97 15.12
C GLN A 687 -0.04 7.20 14.93
N VAL A 688 0.53 8.39 15.05
CA VAL A 688 -0.10 9.70 14.87
C VAL A 688 0.71 10.49 13.83
N VAL A 689 0.40 10.29 12.55
CA VAL A 689 1.23 10.75 11.43
C VAL A 689 0.68 12.04 10.83
N ALA A 690 1.56 13.01 10.60
CA ALA A 690 1.21 14.24 9.89
C ALA A 690 0.86 13.93 8.43
N PHE A 691 -0.26 14.45 7.94
CA PHE A 691 -0.79 14.11 6.62
C PHE A 691 -1.32 15.34 5.88
N GLN A 692 -1.49 15.22 4.56
CA GLN A 692 -2.00 16.29 3.70
C GLN A 692 -2.98 15.70 2.69
N VAL A 693 -4.18 16.28 2.63
CA VAL A 693 -5.29 15.78 1.81
C VAL A 693 -5.75 16.83 0.81
N ASN A 694 -5.87 16.43 -0.46
CA ASN A 694 -6.46 17.29 -1.48
C ASN A 694 -7.98 17.14 -1.43
N ILE A 695 -8.64 18.05 -0.71
CA ILE A 695 -10.10 18.14 -0.63
C ILE A 695 -10.50 19.35 -1.46
N SER A 696 -11.19 19.10 -2.58
CA SER A 696 -11.41 20.09 -3.65
C SER A 696 -10.10 20.61 -4.27
N SER A 697 -9.98 21.92 -4.54
CA SER A 697 -8.81 22.54 -5.19
C SER A 697 -7.74 23.03 -4.22
N VAL A 698 -7.77 22.58 -2.97
CA VAL A 698 -6.86 23.01 -1.88
C VAL A 698 -6.32 21.78 -1.15
N THR A 699 -5.02 21.77 -0.89
CA THR A 699 -4.38 20.82 0.02
C THR A 699 -4.62 21.30 1.45
N GLU A 700 -5.26 20.47 2.26
CA GLU A 700 -5.57 20.75 3.67
C GLU A 700 -4.70 19.87 4.57
N ASP A 701 -4.12 20.46 5.63
CA ASP A 701 -3.35 19.71 6.63
C ASP A 701 -4.29 18.79 7.45
N ALA A 702 -3.79 17.59 7.74
CA ALA A 702 -4.53 16.52 8.40
C ALA A 702 -3.63 15.70 9.33
N ILE A 703 -4.24 14.88 10.18
CA ILE A 703 -3.57 13.89 11.02
C ILE A 703 -4.12 12.51 10.65
N ALA A 704 -3.25 11.61 10.20
CA ALA A 704 -3.57 10.21 9.98
C ALA A 704 -3.31 9.40 11.25
N LEU A 705 -4.27 8.56 11.64
CA LEU A 705 -4.15 7.62 12.75
C LEU A 705 -4.09 6.20 12.20
N THR A 706 -3.09 5.45 12.64
CA THR A 706 -2.96 4.01 12.37
C THR A 706 -3.12 3.26 13.69
N GLY A 707 -3.88 2.16 13.71
CA GLY A 707 -3.97 1.30 14.90
C GLY A 707 -4.96 0.16 14.80
N SER A 708 -5.26 -0.48 15.93
CA SER A 708 -6.16 -1.63 16.02
C SER A 708 -7.59 -1.24 16.40
N PHE A 709 -8.16 -0.26 15.68
CA PHE A 709 -9.55 0.19 15.78
C PHE A 709 -10.32 -0.19 14.52
N THR A 710 -11.65 -0.24 14.58
CA THR A 710 -12.52 -0.51 13.42
C THR A 710 -13.37 0.68 13.01
N GLU A 711 -13.57 1.65 13.91
CA GLU A 711 -14.56 2.72 13.76
C GLU A 711 -14.08 4.04 14.40
N CYS A 712 -14.40 5.16 13.76
CA CYS A 712 -14.38 6.50 14.32
C CYS A 712 -15.68 6.75 15.09
N ASN A 713 -15.59 7.11 16.37
CA ASN A 713 -16.76 7.24 17.23
C ASN A 713 -17.68 8.40 16.80
N ALA A 714 -18.99 8.21 16.96
CA ALA A 714 -20.00 9.25 16.74
C ALA A 714 -19.74 10.48 17.64
N PHE A 715 -19.88 11.69 17.08
CA PHE A 715 -19.72 12.94 17.83
C PHE A 715 -20.56 14.09 17.26
N GLY A 716 -21.10 14.94 18.13
CA GLY A 716 -21.97 16.05 17.72
C GLY A 716 -23.21 15.55 16.99
N SER A 717 -23.32 15.87 15.69
CA SER A 717 -24.36 15.36 14.77
C SER A 717 -23.85 14.34 13.75
N PHE A 718 -22.61 13.87 13.90
CA PHE A 718 -22.02 12.85 13.04
C PHE A 718 -22.16 11.47 13.67
N GLU A 719 -22.71 10.53 12.89
CA GLU A 719 -22.76 9.11 13.23
C GLU A 719 -21.35 8.50 13.28
N ALA A 720 -21.23 7.30 13.85
CA ALA A 720 -19.97 6.57 13.83
C ALA A 720 -19.65 6.07 12.41
N THR A 721 -18.37 6.08 12.01
CA THR A 721 -17.94 5.72 10.66
C THR A 721 -16.87 4.63 10.64
N PRO A 722 -17.01 3.58 9.80
CA PRO A 722 -15.98 2.57 9.62
C PRO A 722 -14.64 3.17 9.19
N ALA A 723 -13.55 2.67 9.75
CA ALA A 723 -12.20 3.15 9.50
C ALA A 723 -11.15 2.01 9.34
N GLN A 724 -11.45 0.79 9.79
CA GLN A 724 -10.60 -0.41 9.58
C GLN A 724 -9.10 -0.22 9.94
N GLY A 725 -8.82 0.56 10.98
CA GLY A 725 -7.48 0.83 11.48
C GLY A 725 -6.80 2.06 10.89
N PHE A 726 -7.45 2.76 9.95
CA PHE A 726 -6.96 3.99 9.33
C PHE A 726 -8.00 5.13 9.36
N ALA A 727 -7.72 6.18 10.12
CA ALA A 727 -8.58 7.36 10.21
C ALA A 727 -7.80 8.63 9.83
N VAL A 728 -8.45 9.60 9.19
CA VAL A 728 -7.80 10.87 8.82
C VAL A 728 -8.62 12.03 9.37
N TRP A 729 -8.06 12.80 10.29
CA TRP A 729 -8.68 14.02 10.82
C TRP A 729 -8.23 15.23 10.02
N VAL A 730 -9.17 16.00 9.47
CA VAL A 730 -8.88 17.18 8.64
C VAL A 730 -8.99 18.44 9.49
N LEU A 731 -7.86 19.12 9.71
CA LEU A 731 -7.73 20.15 10.75
C LEU A 731 -8.59 21.38 10.48
N SER A 732 -8.66 21.81 9.23
CA SER A 732 -9.50 22.93 8.76
C SER A 732 -11.00 22.65 8.81
N ARG A 733 -11.40 21.37 8.94
CA ARG A 733 -12.81 20.92 8.95
C ARG A 733 -13.31 20.51 10.33
N ASP A 734 -12.41 20.36 11.30
CA ASP A 734 -12.71 19.86 12.65
C ASP A 734 -13.49 18.52 12.62
N ASN A 735 -13.10 17.63 11.70
CA ASN A 735 -13.83 16.39 11.44
C ASN A 735 -12.96 15.29 10.78
N TRP A 736 -13.42 14.04 10.89
CA TRP A 736 -12.89 12.92 10.11
C TRP A 736 -13.17 13.09 8.61
N LEU A 737 -12.22 12.75 7.76
CA LEU A 737 -12.37 12.66 6.31
C LEU A 737 -13.56 11.75 5.94
N GLN A 738 -13.70 10.65 6.69
CA GLN A 738 -14.79 9.66 6.61
C GLN A 738 -16.20 10.26 6.84
N ASN A 739 -16.29 11.42 7.52
CA ASN A 739 -17.56 12.12 7.79
C ASN A 739 -17.86 13.26 6.80
N LEU A 740 -16.90 13.64 5.94
CA LEU A 740 -17.07 14.80 5.06
C LEU A 740 -18.09 14.49 3.95
N GLN A 741 -19.00 15.44 3.73
CA GLN A 741 -20.00 15.34 2.67
C GLN A 741 -19.44 15.89 1.36
N GLY A 742 -19.76 15.22 0.25
CA GLY A 742 -19.31 15.59 -1.09
C GLY A 742 -18.00 14.91 -1.51
N PRO A 743 -17.36 15.38 -2.59
CA PRO A 743 -16.22 14.70 -3.20
C PRO A 743 -14.96 14.84 -2.35
N ALA A 744 -14.70 13.82 -1.53
CA ALA A 744 -13.50 13.62 -0.75
C ALA A 744 -12.70 12.42 -1.28
N PRO A 745 -11.36 12.44 -1.21
CA PRO A 745 -10.54 11.26 -1.49
C PRO A 745 -10.78 10.15 -0.46
N ASN A 746 -10.52 8.90 -0.85
CA ASN A 746 -10.55 7.75 0.04
C ASN A 746 -9.13 7.23 0.30
N PHE A 747 -8.84 6.82 1.54
CA PHE A 747 -7.57 6.24 1.95
C PHE A 747 -7.82 5.07 2.90
N GLY A 748 -7.03 4.00 2.78
CA GLY A 748 -7.04 2.86 3.69
C GLY A 748 -5.67 2.19 3.78
N GLY A 749 -5.46 1.36 4.80
CA GLY A 749 -4.17 0.71 5.07
C GLY A 749 -3.49 1.27 6.33
N MET A 750 -2.23 1.69 6.23
CA MET A 750 -1.48 2.24 7.37
C MET A 750 -0.42 3.26 6.94
N LEU A 751 -0.25 4.30 7.75
CA LEU A 751 0.91 5.20 7.72
C LEU A 751 1.74 5.07 9.01
N THR A 752 3.05 5.08 8.86
CA THR A 752 4.04 4.82 9.93
C THR A 752 4.94 6.02 10.21
N ALA A 753 5.25 6.84 9.19
CA ALA A 753 5.98 8.10 9.35
C ALA A 753 5.65 9.07 8.20
N SER A 754 6.01 10.35 8.36
CA SER A 754 5.97 11.30 7.26
C SER A 754 7.02 12.41 7.40
N LYS A 755 7.32 13.06 6.28
CA LYS A 755 8.05 14.32 6.21
C LYS A 755 7.32 15.24 5.23
N LEU A 756 6.58 16.20 5.78
CA LEU A 756 5.83 17.19 5.01
C LEU A 756 6.73 18.35 4.52
N ASN A 757 6.27 19.04 3.48
CA ASN A 757 6.79 20.32 3.02
C ASN A 757 8.30 20.32 2.75
N LEU A 758 8.77 19.38 1.92
CA LEU A 758 10.16 19.40 1.43
C LEU A 758 10.44 20.65 0.60
N THR A 759 11.73 21.01 0.51
CA THR A 759 12.25 22.09 -0.35
C THR A 759 11.89 21.92 -1.82
N THR A 760 11.61 20.70 -2.28
CA THR A 760 11.14 20.39 -3.64
C THR A 760 9.64 20.67 -3.85
N GLY A 761 8.90 20.98 -2.79
CA GLY A 761 7.46 21.24 -2.79
C GLY A 761 6.58 20.00 -2.53
N ASN A 762 7.18 18.81 -2.44
CA ASN A 762 6.45 17.56 -2.20
C ASN A 762 6.46 17.17 -0.72
N SER A 763 5.55 16.27 -0.34
CA SER A 763 5.52 15.61 0.97
C SER A 763 5.77 14.11 0.79
N LEU A 764 6.51 13.51 1.74
CA LEU A 764 6.78 12.07 1.77
C LEU A 764 6.02 11.41 2.92
N PHE A 765 5.55 10.20 2.68
CA PHE A 765 4.85 9.37 3.65
C PHE A 765 5.45 7.97 3.63
N ALA A 766 5.45 7.27 4.76
CA ALA A 766 5.82 5.87 4.86
C ALA A 766 4.60 5.03 5.27
N GLY A 767 4.47 3.85 4.66
CA GLY A 767 3.46 2.87 5.04
C GLY A 767 2.99 2.00 3.87
N SER A 768 1.85 1.33 4.06
CA SER A 768 1.15 0.60 3.00
C SER A 768 -0.25 1.20 2.90
N VAL A 769 -0.47 2.07 1.90
CA VAL A 769 -1.72 2.82 1.74
C VAL A 769 -2.32 2.58 0.36
N GLU A 770 -3.59 2.20 0.33
CA GLU A 770 -4.43 2.32 -0.86
C GLU A 770 -5.12 3.69 -0.85
N SER A 771 -5.20 4.33 -2.01
CA SER A 771 -5.79 5.66 -2.14
C SER A 771 -6.59 5.83 -3.42
N SER A 772 -7.66 6.62 -3.36
CA SER A 772 -8.50 6.96 -4.51
C SER A 772 -8.84 8.44 -4.52
N GLN A 773 -8.86 9.02 -5.73
CA GLN A 773 -9.21 10.42 -5.99
C GLN A 773 -10.60 10.78 -5.43
N LEU A 774 -11.54 9.83 -5.48
CA LEU A 774 -12.89 9.99 -4.95
C LEU A 774 -13.31 8.73 -4.18
N GLY A 775 -13.71 8.90 -2.93
CA GLY A 775 -14.48 7.90 -2.19
C GLY A 775 -15.93 7.89 -2.65
N ALA A 776 -16.42 6.74 -3.10
CA ALA A 776 -17.79 6.54 -3.55
C ALA A 776 -18.10 5.04 -3.65
N ASN A 777 -19.22 4.63 -3.06
CA ASN A 777 -19.64 3.23 -3.07
C ASN A 777 -20.45 2.91 -4.34
N GLY A 778 -19.83 2.20 -5.27
CA GLY A 778 -20.43 1.56 -6.44
C GLY A 778 -20.91 2.47 -7.58
N ALA A 779 -21.14 3.76 -7.36
CA ALA A 779 -21.56 4.67 -8.44
C ALA A 779 -21.00 6.09 -8.33
N VAL A 780 -20.58 6.65 -9.46
CA VAL A 780 -20.10 8.03 -9.60
C VAL A 780 -20.58 8.69 -10.89
N MET A 781 -20.63 10.01 -10.90
CA MET A 781 -20.81 10.83 -12.10
C MET A 781 -19.46 11.08 -12.79
N LEU A 782 -19.49 11.25 -14.11
CA LEU A 782 -18.34 11.64 -14.93
C LEU A 782 -18.72 12.82 -15.83
N GLY A 783 -17.80 13.75 -16.05
CA GLY A 783 -17.95 14.83 -17.02
C GLY A 783 -16.67 15.63 -17.23
N ASP A 784 -16.78 16.80 -17.86
CA ASP A 784 -15.64 17.66 -18.24
C ASP A 784 -14.78 18.15 -17.05
N GLN A 785 -15.32 18.12 -15.82
CA GLN A 785 -14.62 18.48 -14.59
C GLN A 785 -14.04 17.26 -13.83
N GLY A 786 -14.15 16.05 -14.39
CA GLY A 786 -13.70 14.80 -13.78
C GLY A 786 -14.83 14.02 -13.09
N LEU A 787 -14.49 13.38 -11.97
CA LEU A 787 -15.38 12.51 -11.20
C LEU A 787 -16.22 13.31 -10.18
N GLY A 788 -17.46 12.90 -9.97
CA GLY A 788 -18.36 13.44 -8.95
C GLY A 788 -19.22 12.36 -8.29
N GLN A 789 -19.88 12.68 -7.19
CA GLN A 789 -20.80 11.75 -6.51
C GLN A 789 -22.25 11.99 -6.94
N PHE A 790 -23.04 10.92 -6.99
CA PHE A 790 -24.50 11.04 -6.94
C PHE A 790 -24.94 11.40 -5.50
N PRO A 791 -26.08 12.10 -5.29
CA PRO A 791 -26.53 12.51 -3.96
C PRO A 791 -27.19 11.36 -3.18
N VAL A 792 -26.51 10.21 -3.06
CA VAL A 792 -26.99 9.00 -2.38
C VAL A 792 -25.89 8.37 -1.53
N GLN A 793 -26.25 7.93 -0.31
CA GLN A 793 -25.36 7.13 0.54
C GLN A 793 -25.60 5.63 0.27
N ILE A 794 -24.81 5.07 -0.64
CA ILE A 794 -24.79 3.62 -0.92
C ILE A 794 -23.94 2.90 0.13
N GLN A 795 -24.41 1.73 0.56
CA GLN A 795 -23.75 0.82 1.51
C GLN A 795 -23.52 -0.54 0.82
N PRO A 796 -22.29 -1.08 0.83
CA PRO A 796 -22.03 -2.43 0.34
C PRO A 796 -22.76 -3.48 1.18
N LYS A 797 -23.34 -4.50 0.54
CA LYS A 797 -23.86 -5.68 1.24
C LYS A 797 -22.74 -6.72 1.36
N ALA A 798 -22.28 -6.98 2.59
CA ALA A 798 -21.35 -8.08 2.84
C ALA A 798 -21.98 -9.43 2.47
N GLN A 799 -21.37 -10.17 1.53
CA GLN A 799 -21.82 -11.52 1.21
C GLN A 799 -21.61 -12.46 2.41
N GLN A 800 -22.70 -13.07 2.90
CA GLN A 800 -22.55 -14.25 3.75
C GLN A 800 -21.88 -15.37 2.95
N ALA A 801 -20.89 -16.03 3.53
CA ALA A 801 -20.14 -17.14 2.93
C ALA A 801 -20.97 -18.43 2.80
N GLY A 802 -22.05 -18.39 2.01
CA GLY A 802 -22.91 -19.52 1.69
C GLY A 802 -22.25 -20.45 0.67
N SER A 803 -22.03 -21.71 1.05
CA SER A 803 -21.27 -22.71 0.27
C SER A 803 -22.01 -23.29 -0.95
N LYS A 804 -22.68 -22.46 -1.76
CA LYS A 804 -23.29 -22.85 -3.05
C LYS A 804 -23.21 -21.73 -4.11
N ARG A 805 -22.01 -21.39 -4.58
CA ARG A 805 -21.82 -20.62 -5.83
C ARG A 805 -22.52 -21.37 -7.00
N ARG A 806 -23.67 -20.88 -7.47
CA ARG A 806 -24.33 -21.40 -8.69
C ARG A 806 -23.51 -20.93 -9.90
N ARG A 807 -22.87 -21.88 -10.57
CA ARG A 807 -21.77 -21.69 -11.54
C ARG A 807 -22.21 -21.18 -12.93
N ASP A 808 -23.25 -20.37 -13.00
CA ASP A 808 -23.99 -20.21 -14.28
C ASP A 808 -24.62 -18.83 -14.52
N LEU A 809 -24.15 -17.83 -13.78
CA LEU A 809 -23.90 -16.50 -14.33
C LEU A 809 -22.41 -16.47 -14.73
N SER A 810 -22.06 -15.74 -15.79
CA SER A 810 -20.66 -15.41 -16.08
C SER A 810 -20.05 -14.62 -14.92
N THR A 811 -18.73 -14.40 -14.95
CA THR A 811 -17.90 -13.81 -13.88
C THR A 811 -18.20 -12.32 -13.59
N GLU A 812 -19.42 -12.04 -13.16
CA GLU A 812 -19.92 -10.71 -12.80
C GLU A 812 -19.90 -10.47 -11.29
N PRO A 813 -19.78 -9.21 -10.84
CA PRO A 813 -19.96 -8.85 -9.44
C PRO A 813 -21.42 -9.13 -9.06
N THR A 814 -21.62 -9.80 -7.93
CA THR A 814 -22.96 -10.04 -7.36
C THR A 814 -23.26 -9.08 -6.19
N SER A 815 -22.50 -7.99 -6.13
CA SER A 815 -22.50 -6.89 -5.17
C SER A 815 -22.28 -5.57 -5.93
N GLY A 816 -22.67 -4.45 -5.34
CA GLY A 816 -22.46 -3.11 -5.90
C GLY A 816 -23.57 -2.68 -6.86
N VAL A 817 -23.33 -1.57 -7.58
CA VAL A 817 -24.26 -1.03 -8.58
C VAL A 817 -23.85 -1.60 -9.94
N LEU A 818 -24.78 -2.26 -10.64
CA LEU A 818 -24.48 -2.97 -11.90
C LEU A 818 -24.89 -2.17 -13.14
N THR A 819 -25.88 -1.28 -13.01
CA THR A 819 -26.33 -0.41 -14.10
C THR A 819 -27.02 0.83 -13.54
N GLY A 820 -27.11 1.88 -14.36
CA GLY A 820 -28.01 3.00 -14.12
C GLY A 820 -28.73 3.45 -15.38
N ALA A 821 -29.65 4.40 -15.23
CA ALA A 821 -30.39 5.03 -16.32
C ALA A 821 -30.84 6.44 -15.91
N PHE A 822 -30.96 7.35 -16.88
CA PHE A 822 -31.50 8.69 -16.67
C PHE A 822 -32.88 8.82 -17.34
N TYR A 823 -33.80 9.54 -16.70
CA TYR A 823 -35.10 9.92 -17.25
C TYR A 823 -35.27 11.43 -17.20
N THR A 824 -35.46 12.04 -18.37
CA THR A 824 -35.84 13.45 -18.49
C THR A 824 -37.12 13.59 -19.31
N GLY A 825 -38.24 13.76 -18.60
CA GLY A 825 -39.58 13.91 -19.18
C GLY A 825 -40.52 14.56 -18.17
N ASN A 826 -41.57 15.23 -18.66
CA ASN A 826 -42.59 15.89 -17.83
C ASN A 826 -42.04 16.86 -16.75
N SER A 827 -40.89 17.51 -17.03
CA SER A 827 -40.13 18.37 -16.08
C SER A 827 -39.44 17.64 -14.92
N SER A 828 -39.52 16.31 -14.86
CA SER A 828 -38.70 15.47 -13.97
C SER A 828 -37.31 15.25 -14.56
N ASN A 829 -36.30 15.28 -13.71
CA ASN A 829 -34.94 14.80 -13.99
C ASN A 829 -34.62 13.73 -12.94
N ILE A 830 -34.65 12.47 -13.35
CA ILE A 830 -34.56 11.31 -12.44
C ILE A 830 -33.36 10.45 -12.84
N THR A 831 -32.51 10.12 -11.87
CA THR A 831 -31.45 9.14 -12.01
C THR A 831 -31.84 7.85 -11.30
N VAL A 832 -31.71 6.70 -11.96
CA VAL A 832 -31.94 5.38 -11.36
C VAL A 832 -30.62 4.62 -11.30
N LEU A 833 -30.31 4.03 -10.15
CA LEU A 833 -29.16 3.15 -9.91
C LEU A 833 -29.66 1.79 -9.45
N ALA A 834 -29.17 0.70 -10.05
CA ALA A 834 -29.66 -0.65 -9.77
C ALA A 834 -28.53 -1.70 -9.76
N GLY A 835 -28.66 -2.71 -8.91
CA GLY A 835 -27.60 -3.71 -8.66
C GLY A 835 -27.97 -4.66 -7.52
N HIS A 836 -27.01 -4.90 -6.63
CA HIS A 836 -27.22 -5.58 -5.34
C HIS A 836 -26.47 -4.86 -4.23
N PHE A 837 -27.16 -3.94 -3.56
CA PHE A 837 -26.63 -3.03 -2.55
C PHE A 837 -27.77 -2.53 -1.65
N SER A 838 -27.44 -1.88 -0.54
CA SER A 838 -28.41 -1.07 0.22
C SER A 838 -28.03 0.41 0.15
N ALA A 839 -28.97 1.31 0.39
CA ALA A 839 -28.72 2.75 0.42
C ALA A 839 -29.62 3.43 1.46
N ARG A 840 -29.24 4.63 1.92
CA ARG A 840 -30.10 5.46 2.78
C ARG A 840 -30.94 6.43 1.93
N SER A 841 -32.25 6.35 2.12
CA SER A 841 -33.26 7.30 1.62
C SER A 841 -33.12 8.67 2.30
N SER A 842 -33.66 9.73 1.68
CA SER A 842 -33.68 11.09 2.28
C SER A 842 -34.47 11.20 3.59
N ASN A 843 -35.34 10.22 3.90
CA ASN A 843 -36.04 10.11 5.18
C ASN A 843 -35.34 9.18 6.19
N GLY A 844 -34.14 8.68 5.89
CA GLY A 844 -33.36 7.77 6.73
C GLY A 844 -33.70 6.27 6.60
N SER A 845 -34.72 5.88 5.83
CA SER A 845 -35.03 4.44 5.64
C SER A 845 -34.04 3.75 4.68
N THR A 846 -33.81 2.45 4.89
CA THR A 846 -33.05 1.65 3.92
C THR A 846 -33.82 1.45 2.61
N VAL A 847 -33.13 1.63 1.49
CA VAL A 847 -33.56 1.27 0.13
C VAL A 847 -32.72 0.09 -0.34
N GLU A 848 -33.34 -0.89 -0.98
CA GLU A 848 -32.72 -2.16 -1.37
C GLU A 848 -32.62 -2.29 -2.89
N ASN A 849 -31.40 -2.52 -3.39
CA ASN A 849 -31.03 -2.96 -4.75
C ASN A 849 -31.42 -2.05 -5.94
N LEU A 850 -32.36 -1.12 -5.79
CA LEU A 850 -32.73 -0.12 -6.79
C LEU A 850 -33.11 1.20 -6.12
N VAL A 851 -32.34 2.25 -6.43
CA VAL A 851 -32.52 3.62 -5.95
C VAL A 851 -33.02 4.53 -7.07
N ILE A 852 -33.94 5.41 -6.74
CA ILE A 852 -34.47 6.47 -7.59
C ILE A 852 -34.11 7.82 -6.94
N ILE A 853 -33.32 8.63 -7.65
CA ILE A 853 -32.88 9.97 -7.26
C ILE A 853 -33.64 10.99 -8.10
N ASP A 854 -34.34 11.92 -7.46
CA ASP A 854 -35.13 12.97 -8.11
C ASP A 854 -34.41 14.32 -8.04
N ASP A 855 -33.60 14.63 -9.06
CA ASP A 855 -32.81 15.85 -9.12
C ASP A 855 -33.69 17.11 -9.26
N SER A 856 -34.94 16.96 -9.75
CA SER A 856 -35.93 18.05 -9.78
C SER A 856 -36.46 18.38 -8.37
N ASP A 857 -36.38 17.45 -7.42
CA ASP A 857 -36.79 17.59 -6.02
C ASP A 857 -35.55 17.61 -5.10
N ASN A 858 -34.56 18.44 -5.44
CA ASN A 858 -33.33 18.64 -4.65
C ASN A 858 -32.54 17.33 -4.36
N GLY A 859 -32.62 16.35 -5.27
CA GLY A 859 -31.93 15.07 -5.16
C GLY A 859 -32.57 14.10 -4.18
N THR A 860 -33.91 14.13 -3.98
CA THR A 860 -34.55 13.19 -3.04
C THR A 860 -34.35 11.74 -3.47
N VAL A 861 -33.86 10.94 -2.52
CA VAL A 861 -33.54 9.52 -2.67
C VAL A 861 -34.72 8.69 -2.21
N SER A 862 -35.19 7.80 -3.08
CA SER A 862 -36.30 6.88 -2.85
C SER A 862 -36.03 5.51 -3.49
N GLY A 863 -36.97 4.57 -3.37
CA GLY A 863 -36.87 3.24 -3.95
C GLY A 863 -38.24 2.65 -4.26
N LEU A 864 -38.26 1.37 -4.65
CA LEU A 864 -39.48 0.69 -5.13
C LEU A 864 -40.59 0.54 -4.08
N GLY A 865 -40.28 0.69 -2.79
CA GLY A 865 -41.19 0.39 -1.69
C GLY A 865 -41.28 -1.13 -1.39
N PRO A 866 -42.25 -1.57 -0.58
CA PRO A 866 -42.42 -2.99 -0.26
C PRO A 866 -42.81 -3.82 -1.49
N GLY A 867 -42.46 -5.10 -1.49
CA GLY A 867 -42.90 -6.08 -2.49
C GLY A 867 -41.77 -6.87 -3.13
N ILE A 868 -40.58 -6.30 -3.28
CA ILE A 868 -39.40 -6.97 -3.84
C ILE A 868 -38.48 -7.50 -2.73
N SER A 869 -37.89 -8.68 -2.95
CA SER A 869 -36.94 -9.32 -2.03
C SER A 869 -35.61 -8.55 -1.96
N SER A 870 -35.06 -8.41 -0.74
CA SER A 870 -33.71 -7.87 -0.48
C SER A 870 -32.60 -8.67 -1.16
N GLU A 871 -32.86 -9.93 -1.51
CA GLU A 871 -31.94 -10.85 -2.20
C GLU A 871 -31.97 -10.70 -3.73
N SER A 872 -32.80 -9.78 -4.25
CA SER A 872 -32.87 -9.52 -5.69
C SER A 872 -31.59 -8.85 -6.20
N VAL A 873 -31.25 -9.11 -7.46
CA VAL A 873 -30.15 -8.47 -8.19
C VAL A 873 -30.73 -7.88 -9.47
N PHE A 874 -30.62 -6.56 -9.65
CA PHE A 874 -31.00 -5.89 -10.89
C PHE A 874 -29.78 -5.72 -11.80
N THR A 875 -29.89 -6.09 -13.07
CA THR A 875 -28.79 -6.07 -14.04
C THR A 875 -29.10 -5.24 -15.29
N SER A 876 -30.38 -4.95 -15.55
CA SER A 876 -30.80 -4.23 -16.75
C SER A 876 -32.00 -3.32 -16.48
N LEU A 877 -31.96 -2.12 -17.06
CA LEU A 877 -32.97 -1.06 -16.93
C LEU A 877 -33.29 -0.50 -18.32
N VAL A 878 -34.57 -0.21 -18.60
CA VAL A 878 -34.97 0.60 -19.75
C VAL A 878 -36.25 1.37 -19.46
N PHE A 879 -36.39 2.57 -20.01
CA PHE A 879 -37.61 3.39 -19.90
C PHE A 879 -38.50 3.27 -21.15
N HIS A 880 -39.81 3.19 -20.94
CA HIS A 880 -40.83 3.47 -21.95
C HIS A 880 -41.84 4.47 -21.37
N GLY A 881 -41.80 5.72 -21.84
CA GLY A 881 -42.46 6.83 -21.15
C GLY A 881 -41.87 7.00 -19.74
N SER A 882 -42.72 7.26 -18.74
CA SER A 882 -42.35 7.30 -17.31
C SER A 882 -42.18 5.92 -16.67
N VAL A 883 -42.48 4.83 -17.38
CA VAL A 883 -42.40 3.47 -16.84
C VAL A 883 -40.99 2.92 -17.03
N LEU A 884 -40.34 2.62 -15.90
CA LEU A 884 -39.11 1.86 -15.81
C LEU A 884 -39.41 0.37 -15.85
N PHE A 885 -38.84 -0.32 -16.83
CA PHE A 885 -38.74 -1.77 -16.86
C PHE A 885 -37.39 -2.17 -16.27
N ALA A 886 -37.41 -2.76 -15.07
CA ALA A 886 -36.22 -3.17 -14.34
C ALA A 886 -36.18 -4.69 -14.20
N GLY A 887 -35.07 -5.31 -14.62
CA GLY A 887 -34.93 -6.75 -14.66
C GLY A 887 -33.56 -7.27 -14.20
N GLY A 888 -33.52 -8.58 -13.94
CA GLY A 888 -32.36 -9.25 -13.37
C GLY A 888 -32.72 -10.61 -12.79
N ASN A 889 -32.09 -10.98 -11.67
CA ASN A 889 -32.54 -12.04 -10.79
C ASN A 889 -33.44 -11.43 -9.71
N VAL A 890 -34.65 -11.04 -10.11
CA VAL A 890 -35.61 -10.30 -9.27
C VAL A 890 -36.71 -11.24 -8.80
N THR A 891 -37.06 -11.20 -7.51
CA THR A 891 -38.16 -11.98 -6.94
C THR A 891 -38.99 -11.14 -5.97
N GLY A 892 -40.31 -11.34 -5.95
CA GLY A 892 -41.19 -10.59 -5.05
C GLY A 892 -42.67 -10.90 -5.21
N THR A 893 -43.49 -10.13 -4.49
CA THR A 893 -44.95 -10.15 -4.54
C THR A 893 -45.46 -8.71 -4.56
N ILE A 894 -46.16 -8.32 -5.63
CA ILE A 894 -46.81 -7.01 -5.80
C ILE A 894 -48.32 -7.26 -5.86
N ASP A 895 -49.10 -6.54 -5.04
CA ASP A 895 -50.57 -6.65 -4.96
C ASP A 895 -51.10 -8.10 -4.88
N GLY A 896 -50.38 -8.97 -4.16
CA GLY A 896 -50.70 -10.38 -3.98
C GLY A 896 -50.29 -11.32 -5.13
N SER A 897 -49.74 -10.78 -6.22
CA SER A 897 -49.23 -11.56 -7.37
C SER A 897 -47.70 -11.69 -7.32
N SER A 898 -47.17 -12.88 -7.61
CA SER A 898 -45.72 -13.10 -7.64
C SER A 898 -45.08 -12.53 -8.91
N VAL A 899 -43.96 -11.83 -8.73
CA VAL A 899 -43.12 -11.30 -9.80
C VAL A 899 -41.74 -11.97 -9.81
N SER A 900 -41.22 -12.20 -11.01
CA SER A 900 -39.98 -12.92 -11.28
C SER A 900 -39.30 -12.38 -12.54
N GLY A 901 -38.03 -12.01 -12.42
CA GLY A 901 -37.14 -11.61 -13.52
C GLY A 901 -37.32 -10.20 -14.09
N LEU A 902 -38.54 -9.66 -14.13
CA LEU A 902 -38.86 -8.32 -14.65
C LEU A 902 -39.98 -7.67 -13.84
N ILE A 903 -39.88 -6.36 -13.58
CA ILE A 903 -40.93 -5.51 -12.99
C ILE A 903 -41.16 -4.23 -13.82
N ALA A 904 -42.33 -3.62 -13.66
CA ALA A 904 -42.68 -2.33 -14.26
C ALA A 904 -43.05 -1.31 -13.16
N TYR A 905 -42.35 -0.17 -13.11
CA TYR A 905 -42.53 0.85 -12.07
C TYR A 905 -42.57 2.24 -12.71
N ASP A 906 -43.59 3.04 -12.41
CA ASP A 906 -43.64 4.43 -12.89
C ASP A 906 -42.87 5.34 -11.92
N VAL A 907 -41.79 5.96 -12.43
CA VAL A 907 -40.89 6.78 -11.60
C VAL A 907 -41.46 8.17 -11.28
N VAL A 908 -42.49 8.62 -12.02
CA VAL A 908 -43.14 9.92 -11.81
C VAL A 908 -44.26 9.80 -10.78
N SER A 909 -45.08 8.75 -10.85
CA SER A 909 -46.09 8.48 -9.80
C SER A 909 -45.54 7.74 -8.58
N LYS A 910 -44.27 7.31 -8.62
CA LYS A 910 -43.54 6.59 -7.56
C LYS A 910 -44.33 5.34 -7.10
N SER A 911 -44.81 4.57 -8.07
CA SER A 911 -45.65 3.38 -7.84
C SER A 911 -45.44 2.29 -8.89
N TYR A 912 -45.63 1.02 -8.51
CA TYR A 912 -45.72 -0.09 -9.46
C TYR A 912 -46.83 0.15 -10.51
N SER A 913 -46.59 -0.25 -11.75
CA SER A 913 -47.62 -0.23 -12.79
C SER A 913 -48.79 -1.15 -12.42
N SER A 914 -50.02 -0.69 -12.68
CA SER A 914 -51.27 -1.40 -12.33
C SER A 914 -51.43 -2.77 -13.03
N GLN A 915 -50.66 -3.01 -14.09
CA GLN A 915 -50.52 -4.30 -14.76
C GLN A 915 -49.03 -4.65 -14.79
N GLN A 916 -48.59 -5.53 -13.88
CA GLN A 916 -47.23 -6.06 -13.90
C GLN A 916 -47.04 -7.07 -15.05
N PRO A 917 -45.87 -7.13 -15.69
CA PRO A 917 -45.52 -8.23 -16.58
C PRO A 917 -45.61 -9.57 -15.84
N ALA A 918 -46.24 -10.57 -16.47
CA ALA A 918 -46.32 -11.90 -15.86
C ALA A 918 -44.92 -12.52 -15.66
N SER A 919 -44.68 -13.13 -14.49
CA SER A 919 -43.41 -13.71 -14.06
C SER A 919 -42.66 -14.52 -15.14
N LEU A 920 -41.35 -14.31 -15.26
CA LEU A 920 -40.45 -15.14 -16.06
C LEU A 920 -40.10 -16.43 -15.29
N LEU A 921 -40.26 -17.58 -15.95
CA LEU A 921 -40.22 -18.92 -15.33
C LEU A 921 -39.36 -19.90 -16.15
N GLY A 922 -38.95 -21.00 -15.49
CA GLY A 922 -38.05 -22.02 -16.06
C GLY A 922 -36.60 -21.56 -16.20
N GLY A 923 -35.71 -22.49 -16.58
CA GLY A 923 -34.26 -22.24 -16.59
C GLY A 923 -33.72 -21.72 -15.26
N ASN A 924 -32.90 -20.66 -15.31
CA ASN A 924 -32.36 -19.96 -14.14
C ASN A 924 -33.24 -18.75 -13.73
N GLN A 925 -34.35 -18.48 -14.42
CA GLN A 925 -35.30 -17.38 -14.15
C GLN A 925 -34.70 -15.95 -14.20
N THR A 926 -33.45 -15.82 -14.62
CA THR A 926 -32.74 -14.54 -14.69
C THR A 926 -32.95 -13.84 -16.03
N LEU A 927 -33.30 -12.56 -16.00
CA LEU A 927 -33.22 -11.65 -17.14
C LEU A 927 -31.81 -11.02 -17.16
N SER A 928 -31.13 -11.04 -18.31
CA SER A 928 -29.80 -10.45 -18.47
C SER A 928 -29.86 -9.07 -19.13
N VAL A 929 -30.78 -8.88 -20.09
CA VAL A 929 -30.92 -7.64 -20.84
C VAL A 929 -32.39 -7.34 -21.14
N VAL A 930 -32.78 -6.06 -21.05
CA VAL A 930 -34.07 -5.55 -21.52
C VAL A 930 -33.85 -4.34 -22.44
N THR A 931 -34.65 -4.20 -23.48
CA THR A 931 -34.60 -3.05 -24.40
C THR A 931 -35.99 -2.70 -24.93
N VAL A 932 -36.21 -1.45 -25.31
CA VAL A 932 -37.45 -0.97 -25.94
C VAL A 932 -37.20 -0.82 -27.44
N ARG A 933 -38.17 -1.21 -28.26
CA ARG A 933 -38.10 -1.01 -29.70
C ARG A 933 -38.25 0.47 -30.06
N PRO A 934 -37.37 1.04 -30.91
CA PRO A 934 -37.50 2.42 -31.36
C PRO A 934 -38.88 2.72 -31.96
N ASP A 935 -39.49 3.82 -31.49
CA ASP A 935 -40.84 4.30 -31.86
C ASP A 935 -41.98 3.28 -31.61
N SER A 936 -41.90 2.46 -30.55
CA SER A 936 -42.88 1.40 -30.27
C SER A 936 -42.98 1.05 -28.78
N ALA A 937 -44.16 0.57 -28.35
CA ALA A 937 -44.42 0.02 -27.02
C ALA A 937 -43.92 -1.43 -26.80
N GLU A 938 -43.25 -2.03 -27.79
CA GLU A 938 -42.69 -3.39 -27.67
C GLU A 938 -41.39 -3.38 -26.83
N VAL A 939 -41.45 -3.96 -25.63
CA VAL A 939 -40.30 -4.24 -24.74
C VAL A 939 -39.78 -5.65 -25.02
N TYR A 940 -38.50 -5.80 -25.31
CA TYR A 940 -37.84 -7.07 -25.56
C TYR A 940 -37.01 -7.48 -24.33
N ALA A 941 -37.32 -8.64 -23.76
CA ALA A 941 -36.62 -9.21 -22.60
C ALA A 941 -35.78 -10.42 -23.03
N GLY A 942 -34.51 -10.45 -22.61
CA GLY A 942 -33.54 -11.50 -22.94
C GLY A 942 -32.85 -12.03 -21.70
N GLY A 943 -32.67 -13.34 -21.60
CA GLY A 943 -32.05 -13.96 -20.42
C GLY A 943 -31.97 -15.47 -20.48
N SER A 944 -32.10 -16.10 -19.30
CA SER A 944 -31.94 -17.54 -19.06
C SER A 944 -33.24 -18.17 -18.51
N PHE A 945 -34.39 -17.77 -19.04
CA PHE A 945 -35.74 -18.28 -18.71
C PHE A 945 -36.33 -19.10 -19.86
N GLU A 946 -37.41 -19.84 -19.59
CA GLU A 946 -38.10 -20.70 -20.59
C GLU A 946 -39.52 -20.21 -20.94
N LYS A 947 -40.18 -19.48 -20.03
CA LYS A 947 -41.57 -19.04 -20.14
C LYS A 947 -41.78 -17.63 -19.59
N ALA A 948 -42.82 -16.95 -20.07
CA ALA A 948 -43.39 -15.75 -19.46
C ALA A 948 -44.85 -16.02 -19.07
N GLY A 949 -45.12 -16.17 -17.78
CA GLY A 949 -46.37 -16.74 -17.27
C GLY A 949 -46.62 -18.13 -17.88
N ALA A 950 -47.70 -18.26 -18.65
CA ALA A 950 -48.05 -19.50 -19.36
C ALA A 950 -47.48 -19.61 -20.79
N LEU A 951 -46.83 -18.56 -21.32
CA LEU A 951 -46.30 -18.53 -22.69
C LEU A 951 -44.91 -19.15 -22.78
N ASP A 952 -44.71 -20.11 -23.69
CA ASP A 952 -43.39 -20.70 -23.98
C ASP A 952 -42.51 -19.75 -24.83
N CYS A 953 -41.55 -19.10 -24.20
CA CYS A 953 -40.60 -18.17 -24.85
C CYS A 953 -39.18 -18.34 -24.25
N PRO A 954 -38.41 -19.36 -24.69
CA PRO A 954 -37.09 -19.64 -24.16
C PRO A 954 -36.05 -18.62 -24.61
N GLY A 955 -35.38 -18.01 -23.62
CA GLY A 955 -34.30 -17.04 -23.81
C GLY A 955 -34.77 -15.63 -24.20
N VAL A 956 -35.86 -15.48 -24.98
CA VAL A 956 -36.40 -14.18 -25.40
C VAL A 956 -37.93 -14.14 -25.42
N CYS A 957 -38.53 -13.11 -24.81
CA CYS A 957 -39.95 -12.78 -24.88
C CYS A 957 -40.14 -11.29 -25.23
N THR A 958 -41.30 -10.93 -25.80
CA THR A 958 -41.70 -9.53 -26.08
C THR A 958 -42.94 -9.15 -25.29
N TYR A 959 -42.88 -8.07 -24.52
CA TYR A 959 -44.01 -7.50 -23.78
C TYR A 959 -44.48 -6.23 -24.48
N ASP A 960 -45.74 -6.18 -24.89
CA ASP A 960 -46.35 -4.98 -25.44
C ASP A 960 -46.94 -4.15 -24.29
N ALA A 961 -46.39 -2.95 -24.06
CA ALA A 961 -46.72 -2.14 -22.89
C ALA A 961 -48.11 -1.47 -22.95
N ASP A 962 -48.70 -1.31 -24.14
CA ASP A 962 -50.03 -0.72 -24.32
C ASP A 962 -51.16 -1.74 -24.07
N SER A 963 -50.93 -3.00 -24.42
CA SER A 963 -51.89 -4.11 -24.22
C SER A 963 -51.58 -5.00 -23.01
N ALA A 964 -50.43 -4.80 -22.37
CA ALA A 964 -49.88 -5.60 -21.27
C ALA A 964 -49.74 -7.10 -21.56
N GLN A 965 -49.46 -7.48 -22.81
CA GLN A 965 -49.38 -8.89 -23.24
C GLN A 965 -47.97 -9.33 -23.60
N TRP A 966 -47.59 -10.50 -23.07
CA TRP A 966 -46.43 -11.24 -23.54
C TRP A 966 -46.72 -11.92 -24.88
N SER A 967 -45.71 -11.90 -25.74
CA SER A 967 -45.65 -12.59 -27.02
C SER A 967 -44.25 -13.19 -27.22
N ARG A 968 -44.12 -14.15 -28.15
CA ARG A 968 -42.84 -14.77 -28.48
C ARG A 968 -42.34 -14.21 -29.82
N PRO A 969 -41.18 -13.54 -29.87
CA PRO A 969 -40.63 -13.04 -31.12
C PRO A 969 -40.04 -14.20 -31.94
N GLY A 970 -40.86 -14.85 -32.77
CA GLY A 970 -40.45 -16.01 -33.57
C GLY A 970 -40.21 -17.30 -32.77
N SER A 971 -40.12 -18.44 -33.47
CA SER A 971 -40.04 -19.77 -32.84
C SER A 971 -38.64 -20.40 -32.85
N THR A 972 -37.69 -19.87 -33.62
CA THR A 972 -36.42 -20.55 -33.97
C THR A 972 -35.24 -20.23 -33.06
N LEU A 973 -35.35 -19.26 -32.14
CA LEU A 973 -34.32 -18.96 -31.15
C LEU A 973 -34.65 -19.63 -29.80
N ALA A 974 -33.60 -20.15 -29.14
CA ALA A 974 -33.57 -20.56 -27.74
C ALA A 974 -32.13 -20.36 -27.20
N GLY A 975 -31.90 -20.63 -25.91
CA GLY A 975 -30.60 -20.50 -25.26
C GLY A 975 -30.58 -19.39 -24.20
N ARG A 976 -29.40 -18.90 -23.85
CA ARG A 976 -29.19 -17.79 -22.92
C ARG A 976 -28.80 -16.55 -23.69
N VAL A 977 -29.65 -15.53 -23.68
CA VAL A 977 -29.31 -14.20 -24.21
C VAL A 977 -28.66 -13.37 -23.11
N SER A 978 -27.55 -12.72 -23.44
CA SER A 978 -26.78 -11.85 -22.54
C SER A 978 -26.88 -10.38 -22.95
N SER A 979 -27.00 -10.07 -24.24
CA SER A 979 -26.98 -8.69 -24.75
C SER A 979 -27.89 -8.48 -25.96
N PHE A 980 -28.37 -7.25 -26.13
CA PHE A 980 -29.23 -6.80 -27.23
C PHE A 980 -28.72 -5.52 -27.88
N MET A 981 -28.95 -5.36 -29.18
CA MET A 981 -28.72 -4.11 -29.91
C MET A 981 -29.73 -3.95 -31.06
N TRP A 982 -30.35 -2.78 -31.19
CA TRP A 982 -31.13 -2.44 -32.37
C TRP A 982 -30.24 -2.03 -33.55
N PHE A 983 -30.10 -2.92 -34.53
CA PHE A 983 -29.41 -2.63 -35.80
C PHE A 983 -30.23 -1.69 -36.69
N SER A 984 -31.56 -1.74 -36.60
CA SER A 984 -32.48 -0.74 -37.16
C SER A 984 -33.81 -0.76 -36.41
N LYS A 985 -34.73 0.18 -36.68
CA LYS A 985 -36.10 0.21 -36.08
C LYS A 985 -36.95 -1.06 -36.29
N THR A 986 -36.45 -2.01 -37.08
CA THR A 986 -37.11 -3.28 -37.40
C THR A 986 -36.19 -4.50 -37.28
N GLN A 987 -34.97 -4.34 -36.77
CA GLN A 987 -33.98 -5.42 -36.68
C GLN A 987 -33.21 -5.37 -35.36
N LEU A 988 -33.31 -6.46 -34.58
CA LEU A 988 -32.71 -6.61 -33.26
C LEU A 988 -31.63 -7.70 -33.31
N ILE A 989 -30.43 -7.39 -32.85
CA ILE A 989 -29.35 -8.35 -32.61
C ILE A 989 -29.48 -8.87 -31.18
N ALA A 990 -29.31 -10.18 -31.01
CA ALA A 990 -29.12 -10.84 -29.72
C ALA A 990 -27.78 -11.56 -29.69
N GLY A 991 -27.01 -11.37 -28.60
CA GLY A 991 -25.77 -12.09 -28.30
C GLY A 991 -25.90 -12.96 -27.06
N GLY A 992 -25.22 -14.11 -27.04
CA GLY A 992 -25.23 -15.02 -25.89
C GLY A 992 -24.73 -16.42 -26.23
N ASP A 993 -25.18 -17.41 -25.47
CA ASP A 993 -25.08 -18.84 -25.82
C ASP A 993 -26.40 -19.28 -26.43
N LEU A 994 -26.51 -19.17 -27.76
CA LEU A 994 -27.75 -19.28 -28.49
C LEU A 994 -27.84 -20.60 -29.26
N ARG A 995 -29.08 -21.04 -29.49
CA ARG A 995 -29.42 -22.14 -30.38
C ARG A 995 -30.38 -21.62 -31.43
N THR A 996 -29.90 -21.48 -32.64
CA THR A 996 -30.72 -21.12 -33.80
C THR A 996 -31.18 -22.39 -34.51
N ASN A 997 -32.45 -22.43 -34.89
CA ASN A 997 -33.07 -23.53 -35.64
C ASN A 997 -33.04 -24.93 -34.97
N GLY A 998 -32.75 -25.00 -33.67
CA GLY A 998 -33.01 -26.16 -32.79
C GLY A 998 -31.83 -27.04 -32.42
N THR A 999 -30.73 -27.05 -33.19
CA THR A 999 -29.53 -27.88 -32.90
C THR A 999 -28.21 -27.13 -33.00
N ASP A 1000 -28.13 -26.08 -33.81
CA ASP A 1000 -26.85 -25.44 -34.12
C ASP A 1000 -26.53 -24.38 -33.06
N THR A 1001 -25.31 -24.45 -32.51
CA THR A 1001 -24.81 -23.45 -31.56
C THR A 1001 -24.38 -22.19 -32.32
N GLY A 1002 -24.93 -21.04 -31.93
CA GLY A 1002 -24.58 -19.74 -32.47
C GLY A 1002 -24.43 -18.73 -31.35
N TYR A 1003 -23.58 -17.71 -31.54
CA TYR A 1003 -23.30 -16.73 -30.49
C TYR A 1003 -23.86 -15.33 -30.76
N LEU A 1004 -24.37 -15.10 -31.98
CA LEU A 1004 -24.97 -13.85 -32.40
C LEU A 1004 -26.07 -14.08 -33.46
N ALA A 1005 -27.28 -13.62 -33.18
CA ALA A 1005 -28.45 -13.77 -34.05
C ALA A 1005 -29.15 -12.43 -34.31
N MET A 1006 -29.85 -12.33 -35.44
CA MET A 1006 -30.63 -11.17 -35.87
C MET A 1006 -32.11 -11.54 -36.03
N TYR A 1007 -32.99 -10.79 -35.40
CA TYR A 1007 -34.44 -10.84 -35.55
C TYR A 1007 -34.92 -9.80 -36.56
N ASP A 1008 -35.77 -10.20 -37.50
CA ASP A 1008 -36.51 -9.28 -38.37
C ASP A 1008 -37.96 -9.17 -37.88
N VAL A 1009 -38.32 -8.01 -37.34
CA VAL A 1009 -39.64 -7.79 -36.70
C VAL A 1009 -40.80 -7.93 -37.70
N LYS A 1010 -40.59 -7.55 -38.97
CA LYS A 1010 -41.62 -7.66 -40.03
C LYS A 1010 -41.83 -9.11 -40.46
N LYS A 1011 -40.76 -9.90 -40.52
CA LYS A 1011 -40.80 -11.32 -40.90
C LYS A 1011 -41.09 -12.25 -39.71
N ARG A 1012 -40.89 -11.79 -38.48
CA ARG A 1012 -40.97 -12.55 -37.21
C ARG A 1012 -40.06 -13.80 -37.18
N VAL A 1013 -38.86 -13.67 -37.74
CA VAL A 1013 -37.89 -14.78 -37.88
C VAL A 1013 -36.52 -14.34 -37.37
N TRP A 1014 -35.88 -15.23 -36.60
CA TRP A 1014 -34.46 -15.15 -36.26
C TRP A 1014 -33.60 -15.84 -37.32
N LYS A 1015 -32.43 -15.27 -37.58
CA LYS A 1015 -31.35 -15.87 -38.37
C LYS A 1015 -30.02 -15.62 -37.68
N ASP A 1016 -29.00 -16.40 -38.00
CA ASP A 1016 -27.63 -16.07 -37.58
C ASP A 1016 -27.21 -14.71 -38.14
N PHE A 1017 -26.42 -13.96 -37.38
CA PHE A 1017 -25.82 -12.74 -37.88
C PHE A 1017 -24.78 -13.07 -38.98
N ALA A 1018 -24.51 -12.11 -39.87
CA ALA A 1018 -23.54 -12.29 -40.96
C ALA A 1018 -22.16 -12.72 -40.41
N GLY A 1019 -21.69 -13.91 -40.82
CA GLY A 1019 -20.40 -14.44 -40.36
C GLY A 1019 -20.36 -14.90 -38.89
N ALA A 1020 -21.49 -15.11 -38.21
CA ALA A 1020 -21.53 -15.49 -36.79
C ALA A 1020 -20.72 -16.76 -36.44
N SER A 1021 -20.46 -17.65 -37.40
CA SER A 1021 -19.57 -18.83 -37.24
C SER A 1021 -18.08 -18.49 -37.07
N GLN A 1022 -17.68 -17.22 -37.25
CA GLN A 1022 -16.34 -16.71 -36.98
C GLN A 1022 -16.15 -16.27 -35.52
N ILE A 1023 -17.24 -16.15 -34.76
CA ILE A 1023 -17.22 -15.73 -33.35
C ILE A 1023 -16.80 -16.95 -32.50
N PRO A 1024 -15.74 -16.85 -31.68
CA PRO A 1024 -15.13 -18.03 -31.06
C PRO A 1024 -15.89 -18.58 -29.84
N GLY A 1025 -16.80 -17.80 -29.24
CA GLY A 1025 -17.58 -18.22 -28.07
C GLY A 1025 -18.76 -17.28 -27.77
N PRO A 1026 -19.52 -17.54 -26.69
CA PRO A 1026 -20.71 -16.76 -26.32
C PRO A 1026 -20.43 -15.26 -26.16
N VAL A 1027 -21.28 -14.44 -26.78
CA VAL A 1027 -21.18 -12.96 -26.72
C VAL A 1027 -21.83 -12.44 -25.44
N SER A 1028 -21.07 -11.75 -24.60
CA SER A 1028 -21.56 -11.12 -23.36
C SER A 1028 -21.93 -9.65 -23.55
N ALA A 1029 -21.18 -8.90 -24.37
CA ALA A 1029 -21.38 -7.48 -24.60
C ALA A 1029 -21.39 -7.12 -26.10
N ILE A 1030 -22.22 -6.15 -26.47
CA ILE A 1030 -22.34 -5.59 -27.83
C ILE A 1030 -22.46 -4.07 -27.71
N THR A 1031 -21.73 -3.30 -28.53
CA THR A 1031 -21.85 -1.84 -28.62
C THR A 1031 -21.72 -1.37 -30.07
N PRO A 1032 -22.38 -0.28 -30.52
CA PRO A 1032 -22.31 0.12 -31.92
C PRO A 1032 -20.87 0.48 -32.32
N GLY A 1033 -20.55 0.31 -33.59
CA GLY A 1033 -19.26 0.68 -34.19
C GLY A 1033 -19.36 1.84 -35.18
N SER A 1034 -20.58 2.30 -35.48
CA SER A 1034 -20.88 3.44 -36.34
C SER A 1034 -22.24 4.04 -35.98
N ASN A 1035 -22.43 5.32 -36.32
CA ASN A 1035 -23.66 6.09 -36.02
C ASN A 1035 -24.94 5.57 -36.69
N ASP A 1036 -24.80 4.76 -37.74
CA ASP A 1036 -25.92 4.11 -38.45
C ASP A 1036 -26.16 2.65 -37.98
N ASN A 1037 -25.44 2.21 -36.93
CA ASN A 1037 -25.39 0.85 -36.40
C ASN A 1037 -24.99 -0.23 -37.43
N GLY A 1038 -24.50 0.16 -38.62
CA GLY A 1038 -24.05 -0.76 -39.67
C GLY A 1038 -22.75 -1.52 -39.33
N GLN A 1039 -21.95 -0.95 -38.43
CA GLN A 1039 -20.80 -1.58 -37.79
C GLN A 1039 -21.10 -1.80 -36.31
N LEU A 1040 -20.51 -2.83 -35.70
CA LEU A 1040 -20.65 -3.11 -34.27
C LEU A 1040 -19.44 -3.85 -33.69
N TRP A 1041 -19.24 -3.67 -32.39
CA TRP A 1041 -18.23 -4.37 -31.59
C TRP A 1041 -18.91 -5.42 -30.70
N ILE A 1042 -18.26 -6.57 -30.52
CA ILE A 1042 -18.64 -7.62 -29.57
C ILE A 1042 -17.49 -7.98 -28.64
N SER A 1043 -17.83 -8.42 -27.43
CA SER A 1043 -16.94 -9.10 -26.49
C SER A 1043 -17.60 -10.35 -25.93
N GLY A 1044 -16.79 -11.31 -25.49
CA GLY A 1044 -17.22 -12.55 -24.86
C GLY A 1044 -16.04 -13.42 -24.46
N ASN A 1045 -16.31 -14.63 -23.96
CA ASN A 1045 -15.25 -15.59 -23.60
C ASN A 1045 -15.15 -16.70 -24.64
N SER A 1046 -13.91 -16.98 -25.07
CA SER A 1046 -13.59 -18.16 -25.87
C SER A 1046 -13.64 -19.44 -24.99
N PRO A 1047 -13.75 -20.65 -25.57
CA PRO A 1047 -13.87 -21.91 -24.80
C PRO A 1047 -12.70 -22.25 -23.87
N ASN A 1048 -11.54 -21.62 -24.07
CA ASN A 1048 -10.36 -21.66 -23.20
C ASN A 1048 -10.41 -20.66 -22.02
N GLY A 1049 -11.49 -19.87 -21.90
CA GLY A 1049 -11.69 -18.82 -20.90
C GLY A 1049 -11.23 -17.41 -21.31
N SER A 1050 -10.37 -17.25 -22.33
CA SER A 1050 -9.83 -15.93 -22.69
C SER A 1050 -10.89 -15.03 -23.33
N VAL A 1051 -10.91 -13.75 -22.94
CA VAL A 1051 -11.76 -12.73 -23.59
C VAL A 1051 -11.37 -12.58 -25.06
N PHE A 1052 -12.38 -12.50 -25.93
CA PHE A 1052 -12.23 -12.06 -27.30
C PHE A 1052 -12.91 -10.70 -27.48
N ILE A 1053 -12.40 -9.87 -28.40
CA ILE A 1053 -13.06 -8.67 -28.90
C ILE A 1053 -13.02 -8.72 -30.42
N MET A 1054 -14.12 -8.40 -31.08
CA MET A 1054 -14.21 -8.38 -32.54
C MET A 1054 -15.09 -7.22 -33.03
N LYS A 1055 -14.76 -6.68 -34.20
CA LYS A 1055 -15.57 -5.69 -34.92
C LYS A 1055 -16.17 -6.31 -36.18
N TYR A 1056 -17.44 -6.05 -36.44
CA TYR A 1056 -18.03 -6.21 -37.76
C TYR A 1056 -17.90 -4.90 -38.53
N ASP A 1057 -17.19 -4.90 -39.66
CA ASP A 1057 -16.90 -3.71 -40.47
C ASP A 1057 -18.02 -3.31 -41.45
N GLY A 1058 -19.16 -4.01 -41.39
CA GLY A 1058 -20.25 -3.94 -42.37
C GLY A 1058 -20.23 -5.08 -43.41
N LYS A 1059 -19.14 -5.85 -43.50
CA LYS A 1059 -18.94 -6.95 -44.46
C LYS A 1059 -18.42 -8.23 -43.82
N GLN A 1060 -17.49 -8.14 -42.89
CA GLN A 1060 -16.80 -9.26 -42.26
C GLN A 1060 -16.42 -8.96 -40.81
N TRP A 1061 -16.13 -10.02 -40.04
CA TRP A 1061 -15.54 -9.88 -38.72
C TRP A 1061 -14.02 -9.68 -38.81
N GLN A 1062 -13.51 -8.78 -37.98
CA GLN A 1062 -12.10 -8.55 -37.79
C GLN A 1062 -11.79 -8.50 -36.29
N SER A 1063 -10.63 -9.02 -35.89
CA SER A 1063 -10.14 -8.96 -34.50
C SER A 1063 -9.02 -7.92 -34.39
N PRO A 1064 -8.90 -7.21 -33.25
CA PRO A 1064 -7.72 -6.45 -32.88
C PRO A 1064 -6.42 -7.23 -33.10
N SER A 1065 -5.39 -6.56 -33.63
CA SER A 1065 -4.03 -7.11 -33.78
C SER A 1065 -3.35 -7.38 -32.44
N VAL A 1066 -3.72 -6.60 -31.41
CA VAL A 1066 -3.38 -6.79 -30.00
C VAL A 1066 -4.66 -7.21 -29.28
N LEU A 1067 -4.62 -8.32 -28.56
CA LEU A 1067 -5.74 -8.77 -27.72
C LEU A 1067 -5.68 -8.11 -26.33
N PRO A 1068 -6.80 -8.04 -25.58
CA PRO A 1068 -6.78 -7.64 -24.17
C PRO A 1068 -5.78 -8.50 -23.36
N PRO A 1069 -5.15 -7.93 -22.32
CA PRO A 1069 -4.23 -8.67 -21.45
C PRO A 1069 -4.81 -9.99 -20.91
N SER A 1070 -3.96 -11.02 -20.80
CA SER A 1070 -4.38 -12.32 -20.27
C SER A 1070 -4.88 -12.19 -18.82
N GLY A 1071 -6.03 -12.80 -18.52
CA GLY A 1071 -6.72 -12.63 -17.23
C GLY A 1071 -7.74 -11.48 -17.20
N SER A 1072 -7.92 -10.73 -18.29
CA SER A 1072 -8.98 -9.72 -18.38
C SER A 1072 -10.38 -10.33 -18.20
N VAL A 1073 -11.26 -9.60 -17.51
CA VAL A 1073 -12.71 -9.79 -17.49
C VAL A 1073 -13.35 -8.52 -18.04
N VAL A 1074 -14.23 -8.65 -19.04
CA VAL A 1074 -14.91 -7.51 -19.69
C VAL A 1074 -16.41 -7.62 -19.48
N GLN A 1075 -16.95 -6.63 -18.77
CA GLN A 1075 -18.35 -6.53 -18.32
C GLN A 1075 -19.17 -5.65 -19.29
N SER A 1076 -18.58 -4.56 -19.80
CA SER A 1076 -19.20 -3.75 -20.86
C SER A 1076 -18.21 -3.22 -21.91
N LEU A 1077 -18.76 -2.80 -23.05
CA LEU A 1077 -18.07 -2.11 -24.13
C LEU A 1077 -18.80 -0.81 -24.45
N GLN A 1078 -18.07 0.27 -24.69
CA GLN A 1078 -18.63 1.53 -25.19
C GLN A 1078 -17.68 2.25 -26.13
N VAL A 1079 -18.13 2.61 -27.33
CA VAL A 1079 -17.36 3.52 -28.20
C VAL A 1079 -17.56 4.96 -27.74
N PHE A 1080 -16.50 5.75 -27.75
CA PHE A 1080 -16.52 7.20 -27.52
C PHE A 1080 -15.84 7.92 -28.68
N THR A 1081 -16.34 9.09 -29.06
CA THR A 1081 -15.55 10.06 -29.83
C THR A 1081 -14.49 10.72 -28.94
N VAL A 1082 -13.39 11.14 -29.56
CA VAL A 1082 -12.33 11.93 -28.90
C VAL A 1082 -12.19 13.34 -29.48
N THR A 1083 -11.78 14.28 -28.63
CA THR A 1083 -11.59 15.71 -28.94
C THR A 1083 -10.35 15.95 -29.80
N GLU A 1084 -9.35 15.08 -29.71
CA GLU A 1084 -8.12 15.08 -30.53
C GLU A 1084 -7.94 13.72 -31.22
N SER A 1085 -7.51 13.72 -32.48
CA SER A 1085 -7.32 12.48 -33.24
C SER A 1085 -6.02 11.76 -32.88
N HIS A 1086 -6.08 10.45 -32.68
CA HIS A 1086 -4.91 9.59 -32.47
C HIS A 1086 -4.30 9.08 -33.79
N SER A 1087 -3.32 8.18 -33.69
CA SER A 1087 -2.76 7.47 -34.85
C SER A 1087 -3.84 6.68 -35.58
N LYS A 1088 -3.76 6.64 -36.92
CA LYS A 1088 -4.69 5.86 -37.75
C LYS A 1088 -4.53 4.36 -37.51
N ALA A 1089 -5.65 3.68 -37.35
CA ALA A 1089 -5.76 2.23 -37.28
C ALA A 1089 -6.77 1.72 -38.31
N ASP A 1090 -6.63 0.45 -38.73
CA ASP A 1090 -7.53 -0.14 -39.74
C ASP A 1090 -8.92 -0.50 -39.17
N LEU A 1091 -9.00 -0.76 -37.87
CA LEU A 1091 -10.21 -1.24 -37.20
C LEU A 1091 -11.08 -0.12 -36.60
N LEU A 1092 -10.50 1.05 -36.34
CA LEU A 1092 -11.11 2.10 -35.54
C LEU A 1092 -10.76 3.47 -36.14
N ASP A 1093 -11.76 4.35 -36.23
CA ASP A 1093 -11.59 5.69 -36.80
C ASP A 1093 -10.61 6.52 -35.95
N ASP A 1094 -9.86 7.44 -36.56
CA ASP A 1094 -8.83 8.20 -35.84
C ASP A 1094 -9.38 9.20 -34.82
N ARG A 1095 -10.71 9.33 -34.72
CA ARG A 1095 -11.43 10.05 -33.66
C ARG A 1095 -12.37 9.20 -32.82
N GLN A 1096 -12.18 7.89 -32.78
CA GLN A 1096 -12.99 6.97 -31.98
C GLN A 1096 -12.11 6.08 -31.11
N VAL A 1097 -12.50 5.88 -29.86
CA VAL A 1097 -11.87 4.90 -28.98
C VAL A 1097 -12.91 3.93 -28.44
N LEU A 1098 -12.50 2.67 -28.21
CA LEU A 1098 -13.36 1.66 -27.59
C LEU A 1098 -12.97 1.51 -26.12
N MET A 1099 -13.87 1.90 -25.21
CA MET A 1099 -13.73 1.63 -23.79
C MET A 1099 -14.19 0.21 -23.45
N LEU A 1100 -13.39 -0.48 -22.66
CA LEU A 1100 -13.68 -1.76 -22.00
C LEU A 1100 -13.85 -1.45 -20.50
N THR A 1101 -14.85 -2.04 -19.85
CA THR A 1101 -14.97 -2.02 -18.38
C THR A 1101 -14.94 -3.43 -17.80
N GLY A 1102 -14.48 -3.56 -16.55
CA GLY A 1102 -14.46 -4.82 -15.81
C GLY A 1102 -13.23 -4.90 -14.91
N SER A 1103 -12.33 -5.84 -15.21
CA SER A 1103 -11.03 -5.98 -14.56
C SER A 1103 -9.97 -6.36 -15.59
N ILE A 1104 -9.04 -5.44 -15.89
CA ILE A 1104 -8.04 -5.56 -16.95
C ILE A 1104 -6.63 -5.46 -16.33
N PRO A 1105 -5.80 -6.52 -16.34
CA PRO A 1105 -4.48 -6.50 -15.72
C PRO A 1105 -3.43 -5.79 -16.58
N PHE A 1106 -2.70 -4.85 -15.98
CA PHE A 1106 -1.55 -4.14 -16.56
C PHE A 1106 -0.30 -4.37 -15.69
N PRO A 1107 0.87 -4.76 -16.25
CA PRO A 1107 2.04 -5.17 -15.45
C PRO A 1107 2.54 -4.14 -14.42
N ASN A 1108 2.59 -2.86 -14.80
CA ASN A 1108 3.13 -1.80 -13.95
C ASN A 1108 2.05 -1.12 -13.09
N VAL A 1109 0.81 -1.08 -13.58
CA VAL A 1109 -0.31 -0.39 -12.92
C VAL A 1109 -1.06 -1.30 -11.96
N GLY A 1110 -1.25 -2.59 -12.27
CA GLY A 1110 -2.11 -3.50 -11.52
C GLY A 1110 -3.44 -3.76 -12.23
N MET A 1111 -4.53 -3.92 -11.49
CA MET A 1111 -5.86 -4.16 -12.08
C MET A 1111 -6.55 -2.83 -12.40
N ALA A 1112 -6.71 -2.53 -13.69
CA ALA A 1112 -7.50 -1.38 -14.12
C ALA A 1112 -8.97 -1.79 -14.33
N SER A 1113 -9.89 -0.95 -13.85
CA SER A 1113 -11.34 -1.22 -13.89
C SER A 1113 -11.99 -0.74 -15.18
N ALA A 1114 -11.32 0.19 -15.90
CA ALA A 1114 -11.62 0.51 -17.29
C ALA A 1114 -10.34 0.74 -18.09
N ALA A 1115 -10.36 0.36 -19.37
CA ALA A 1115 -9.28 0.55 -20.33
C ALA A 1115 -9.81 1.07 -21.67
N ILE A 1116 -8.99 1.85 -22.38
CA ILE A 1116 -9.30 2.44 -23.69
C ILE A 1116 -8.44 1.77 -24.76
N TYR A 1117 -9.08 1.29 -25.82
CA TYR A 1117 -8.43 0.81 -27.05
C TYR A 1117 -8.52 1.89 -28.14
N ASN A 1118 -7.37 2.34 -28.62
CA ASN A 1118 -7.24 3.39 -29.65
C ASN A 1118 -7.04 2.82 -31.08
N GLY A 1119 -7.22 1.51 -31.27
CA GLY A 1119 -6.96 0.82 -32.53
C GLY A 1119 -5.57 0.18 -32.64
N THR A 1120 -4.61 0.54 -31.80
CA THR A 1120 -3.29 -0.13 -31.71
C THR A 1120 -3.00 -0.70 -30.33
N ASP A 1121 -3.30 0.05 -29.28
CA ASP A 1121 -2.88 -0.23 -27.90
C ASP A 1121 -4.05 -0.14 -26.93
N TYR A 1122 -3.93 -0.82 -25.79
CA TYR A 1122 -4.81 -0.66 -24.63
C TYR A 1122 -4.13 0.22 -23.58
N LEU A 1123 -4.83 1.25 -23.13
CA LEU A 1123 -4.37 2.17 -22.08
C LEU A 1123 -5.33 2.09 -20.88
N PRO A 1124 -4.85 2.05 -19.63
CA PRO A 1124 -5.72 2.15 -18.46
C PRO A 1124 -6.39 3.53 -18.41
N TYR A 1125 -7.64 3.57 -17.94
CA TYR A 1125 -8.44 4.80 -17.87
C TYR A 1125 -8.99 5.09 -16.47
N ALA A 1126 -9.49 4.06 -15.78
CA ALA A 1126 -9.98 4.19 -14.42
C ALA A 1126 -9.49 3.04 -13.55
N LEU A 1127 -9.10 3.37 -12.33
CA LEU A 1127 -8.68 2.47 -11.27
C LEU A 1127 -9.73 2.54 -10.16
N THR A 1128 -10.13 1.41 -9.58
CA THR A 1128 -11.06 1.39 -8.44
C THR A 1128 -10.55 0.50 -7.31
N SER A 1129 -10.90 0.81 -6.08
CA SER A 1129 -10.53 0.04 -4.88
C SER A 1129 -11.75 -0.40 -4.06
N THR A 1130 -11.59 -1.47 -3.31
CA THR A 1130 -12.48 -2.04 -2.30
C THR A 1130 -11.66 -2.32 -1.03
N ASP A 1131 -12.31 -2.72 0.06
CA ASP A 1131 -11.62 -3.09 1.31
C ASP A 1131 -10.68 -4.32 1.18
N THR A 1132 -10.69 -4.99 0.02
CA THR A 1132 -9.89 -6.20 -0.26
C THR A 1132 -8.94 -6.04 -1.46
N GLY A 1133 -8.77 -4.83 -1.99
CA GLY A 1133 -7.87 -4.51 -3.10
C GLY A 1133 -8.59 -3.86 -4.27
N ALA A 1134 -8.32 -4.31 -5.50
CA ALA A 1134 -8.91 -3.70 -6.69
C ALA A 1134 -10.40 -4.03 -6.88
N GLY A 1135 -11.20 -3.01 -7.19
CA GLY A 1135 -12.62 -3.16 -7.55
C GLY A 1135 -12.86 -3.45 -9.04
N SER A 1136 -14.09 -3.25 -9.50
CA SER A 1136 -14.45 -3.38 -10.93
C SER A 1136 -15.52 -2.38 -11.37
N ILE A 1137 -15.57 -2.06 -12.67
CA ILE A 1137 -16.62 -1.22 -13.28
C ILE A 1137 -17.51 -2.09 -14.16
N ALA A 1138 -18.77 -2.25 -13.75
CA ALA A 1138 -19.78 -2.98 -14.50
C ALA A 1138 -20.16 -2.25 -15.79
N LYS A 1139 -20.45 -0.94 -15.72
CA LYS A 1139 -21.02 -0.21 -16.84
C LYS A 1139 -20.82 1.29 -16.77
N VAL A 1140 -20.59 1.91 -17.93
CA VAL A 1140 -20.79 3.36 -18.14
C VAL A 1140 -22.13 3.57 -18.82
N PHE A 1141 -22.92 4.54 -18.36
CA PHE A 1141 -24.24 4.89 -18.91
C PHE A 1141 -24.36 6.40 -19.07
N SER A 1142 -25.02 6.85 -20.13
CA SER A 1142 -25.23 8.28 -20.43
C SER A 1142 -26.72 8.63 -20.50
N GLN A 1143 -27.01 9.92 -20.40
CA GLN A 1143 -28.35 10.48 -20.60
C GLN A 1143 -28.78 10.45 -22.07
N LYS A 1144 -27.81 10.46 -22.99
CA LYS A 1144 -28.02 10.44 -24.45
C LYS A 1144 -27.08 9.45 -25.13
N ASP A 1145 -27.62 8.67 -26.06
CA ASP A 1145 -26.86 7.66 -26.82
C ASP A 1145 -26.11 8.24 -28.04
N ASN A 1146 -25.59 9.47 -27.93
CA ASN A 1146 -24.95 10.18 -29.06
C ASN A 1146 -23.41 10.13 -29.00
N PHE A 1147 -22.85 8.92 -29.12
CA PHE A 1147 -21.41 8.65 -28.97
C PHE A 1147 -20.55 8.92 -30.22
N PHE A 1148 -21.16 9.19 -31.39
CA PHE A 1148 -20.46 9.24 -32.68
C PHE A 1148 -20.35 10.63 -33.30
N THR A 1149 -21.03 11.65 -32.77
CA THR A 1149 -20.91 13.02 -33.28
C THR A 1149 -20.05 13.86 -32.34
N SER A 1150 -18.95 14.41 -32.85
CA SER A 1150 -18.19 15.45 -32.14
C SER A 1150 -18.89 16.80 -32.27
N SER A 1151 -18.72 17.68 -31.28
CA SER A 1151 -19.19 19.07 -31.39
C SER A 1151 -18.35 19.84 -32.42
N GLY A 1152 -18.75 19.77 -33.68
CA GLY A 1152 -18.08 20.47 -34.77
C GLY A 1152 -18.04 21.98 -34.52
N LYS A 1153 -16.86 22.59 -34.69
CA LYS A 1153 -16.70 24.06 -34.62
C LYS A 1153 -17.54 24.72 -35.72
N HIS A 1154 -18.78 25.09 -35.39
CA HIS A 1154 -19.59 25.93 -36.25
C HIS A 1154 -18.87 27.28 -36.42
N LEU A 1155 -18.61 27.66 -37.67
CA LEU A 1155 -18.16 29.02 -37.99
C LEU A 1155 -19.18 30.01 -37.42
N PRO A 1156 -18.76 30.99 -36.59
CA PRO A 1156 -19.67 31.97 -36.02
C PRO A 1156 -20.51 32.61 -37.12
N LEU A 1157 -21.81 32.81 -36.87
CA LEU A 1157 -22.78 33.27 -37.87
C LEU A 1157 -22.27 34.48 -38.68
N VAL A 1158 -21.56 35.40 -38.00
CA VAL A 1158 -20.89 36.58 -38.58
C VAL A 1158 -19.94 36.22 -39.75
N PHE A 1159 -19.12 35.18 -39.62
CA PHE A 1159 -18.22 34.74 -40.69
C PHE A 1159 -18.96 34.09 -41.86
N VAL A 1160 -20.03 33.33 -41.58
CA VAL A 1160 -20.89 32.76 -42.64
C VAL A 1160 -21.57 33.88 -43.44
N VAL A 1161 -22.09 34.91 -42.74
CA VAL A 1161 -22.67 36.10 -43.36
C VAL A 1161 -21.64 36.89 -44.18
N LEU A 1162 -20.41 37.07 -43.67
CA LEU A 1162 -19.32 37.74 -44.41
C LEU A 1162 -18.91 36.98 -45.68
N ILE A 1163 -18.79 35.66 -45.62
CA ILE A 1163 -18.47 34.83 -46.79
C ILE A 1163 -19.61 34.88 -47.82
N GLY A 1164 -20.87 34.77 -47.39
CA GLY A 1164 -22.03 34.91 -48.26
C GLY A 1164 -22.11 36.29 -48.94
N LEU A 1165 -21.81 37.36 -48.20
CA LEU A 1165 -21.77 38.72 -48.73
C LEU A 1165 -20.61 38.90 -49.72
N ALA A 1166 -19.43 38.35 -49.46
CA ALA A 1166 -18.30 38.39 -50.38
C ALA A 1166 -18.58 37.65 -51.70
N ILE A 1167 -19.22 36.47 -51.63
CA ILE A 1167 -19.64 35.69 -52.82
C ILE A 1167 -20.70 36.46 -53.62
N SER A 1168 -21.70 37.05 -52.94
CA SER A 1168 -22.72 37.92 -53.57
C SER A 1168 -22.08 39.09 -54.33
N LEU A 1169 -21.15 39.81 -53.70
CA LEU A 1169 -20.49 40.97 -54.28
C LEU A 1169 -19.60 40.57 -55.47
N ALA A 1170 -18.91 39.43 -55.39
CA ALA A 1170 -18.15 38.87 -56.51
C ALA A 1170 -19.06 38.47 -57.70
N LEU A 1171 -20.21 37.84 -57.46
CA LEU A 1171 -21.18 37.48 -58.50
C LEU A 1171 -21.80 38.73 -59.17
N ILE A 1172 -22.10 39.78 -58.40
CA ILE A 1172 -22.56 41.07 -58.95
C ILE A 1172 -21.48 41.70 -59.84
N VAL A 1173 -20.21 41.71 -59.40
CA VAL A 1173 -19.10 42.21 -60.23
C VAL A 1173 -18.94 41.39 -61.52
N ILE A 1174 -19.04 40.06 -61.45
CA ILE A 1174 -19.00 39.18 -62.63
C ILE A 1174 -20.17 39.47 -63.59
N LEU A 1175 -21.38 39.70 -63.08
CA LEU A 1175 -22.55 40.07 -63.89
C LEU A 1175 -22.37 41.44 -64.55
N VAL A 1176 -21.88 42.45 -63.82
CA VAL A 1176 -21.59 43.79 -64.35
C VAL A 1176 -20.49 43.74 -65.42
N VAL A 1177 -19.38 43.03 -65.16
CA VAL A 1177 -18.29 42.85 -66.13
C VAL A 1177 -18.77 42.10 -67.36
N SER A 1178 -19.58 41.05 -67.20
CA SER A 1178 -20.20 40.32 -68.32
C SER A 1178 -21.13 41.21 -69.13
N GLY A 1179 -21.92 42.07 -68.47
CA GLY A 1179 -22.77 43.08 -69.10
C GLY A 1179 -21.98 44.12 -69.89
N ILE A 1180 -20.86 44.62 -69.34
CA ILE A 1180 -19.95 45.56 -70.02
C ILE A 1180 -19.24 44.89 -71.21
N ILE A 1181 -18.87 43.61 -71.10
CA ILE A 1181 -18.30 42.83 -72.20
C ILE A 1181 -19.35 42.62 -73.31
N LEU A 1182 -20.58 42.26 -72.95
CA LEU A 1182 -21.70 42.16 -73.89
C LEU A 1182 -22.00 43.50 -74.57
N ASP A 1183 -22.05 44.60 -73.83
CA ASP A 1183 -22.25 45.95 -74.36
C ASP A 1183 -21.09 46.37 -75.30
N ARG A 1184 -19.83 46.07 -74.97
CA ARG A 1184 -18.69 46.29 -75.86
C ARG A 1184 -18.75 45.43 -77.12
N ILE A 1185 -19.14 44.16 -77.03
CA ILE A 1185 -19.31 43.27 -78.19
C ILE A 1185 -20.45 43.77 -79.08
N ARG A 1186 -21.55 44.24 -78.47
CA ARG A 1186 -22.70 44.81 -79.16
C ARG A 1186 -22.34 46.12 -79.87
N LYS A 1187 -21.71 47.08 -79.18
CA LYS A 1187 -21.20 48.33 -79.77
C LYS A 1187 -20.15 48.11 -80.85
N LYS A 1188 -19.35 47.03 -80.78
CA LYS A 1188 -18.41 46.62 -81.84
C LYS A 1188 -19.10 46.00 -83.06
N ARG A 1189 -20.36 45.55 -82.95
CA ARG A 1189 -21.18 45.02 -84.06
C ARG A 1189 -22.14 46.03 -84.67
N GLU A 1190 -22.73 46.91 -83.86
CA GLU A 1190 -23.88 47.74 -84.28
C GLU A 1190 -23.51 49.19 -84.68
N GLY A 1191 -22.29 49.64 -84.38
CA GLY A 1191 -21.82 50.99 -84.74
C GLY A 1191 -22.36 52.09 -83.83
N TYR A 1192 -21.70 53.25 -83.80
CA TYR A 1192 -22.01 54.32 -82.86
C TYR A 1192 -23.12 55.23 -83.39
N THR A 1193 -24.31 55.18 -82.77
CA THR A 1193 -25.41 56.12 -83.05
C THR A 1193 -25.56 57.15 -81.92
N PRO A 1194 -25.59 58.46 -82.22
CA PRO A 1194 -25.80 59.49 -81.20
C PRO A 1194 -27.26 59.55 -80.76
N ALA A 1195 -27.51 59.86 -79.48
CA ALA A 1195 -28.85 59.95 -78.93
C ALA A 1195 -29.61 61.19 -79.46
N PRO A 1196 -30.85 61.05 -79.96
CA PRO A 1196 -31.64 62.17 -80.48
C PRO A 1196 -32.32 62.97 -79.34
N THR A 1197 -32.35 64.29 -79.49
CA THR A 1197 -32.98 65.24 -78.56
C THR A 1197 -34.23 65.90 -79.18
N SER A 1198 -35.44 65.48 -78.80
CA SER A 1198 -36.67 66.29 -78.99
C SER A 1198 -37.89 65.75 -78.23
N MET A 1199 -38.73 66.65 -77.71
CA MET A 1199 -39.94 66.42 -76.89
C MET A 1199 -41.20 66.07 -77.70
N TYR A 1200 -42.22 65.51 -77.02
CA TYR A 1200 -43.69 65.77 -77.09
C TYR A 1200 -44.32 64.86 -75.99
N ASP A 1201 -45.06 65.27 -74.95
CA ASP A 1201 -46.12 66.25 -74.63
C ASP A 1201 -47.56 65.87 -75.08
N ARG A 1202 -48.49 65.91 -74.09
CA ARG A 1202 -49.97 65.68 -74.09
C ARG A 1202 -50.43 64.23 -74.33
N GLY A 1203 -51.43 63.64 -73.63
CA GLY A 1203 -52.33 64.09 -72.54
C GLY A 1203 -53.73 63.45 -72.73
N SER A 1204 -54.55 63.10 -71.72
CA SER A 1204 -54.55 63.25 -70.25
C SER A 1204 -55.10 61.94 -69.58
N GLY A 1205 -55.56 61.79 -68.33
CA GLY A 1205 -55.85 62.73 -67.23
C GLY A 1205 -56.51 62.04 -66.02
N ILE A 1206 -56.73 62.85 -64.96
CA ILE A 1206 -57.63 62.69 -63.77
C ILE A 1206 -57.03 61.94 -62.54
N GLN A 1207 -57.09 62.43 -61.28
CA GLN A 1207 -57.30 63.78 -60.72
C GLN A 1207 -56.87 63.83 -59.23
N ARG A 1208 -56.57 65.05 -58.75
CA ARG A 1208 -56.04 65.49 -57.44
C ARG A 1208 -56.71 64.91 -56.17
N ILE A 1209 -55.89 64.77 -55.11
CA ILE A 1209 -56.26 65.13 -53.72
C ILE A 1209 -55.23 66.18 -53.22
N PRO A 1210 -55.64 67.34 -52.67
CA PRO A 1210 -54.75 68.41 -52.21
C PRO A 1210 -54.34 68.29 -50.71
N PRO A 1211 -53.33 69.05 -50.24
CA PRO A 1211 -52.56 68.67 -49.05
C PRO A 1211 -53.18 69.13 -47.72
N ARG A 1212 -53.51 68.17 -46.85
CA ARG A 1212 -53.70 68.42 -45.40
C ARG A 1212 -53.42 67.23 -44.47
N GLU A 1213 -53.13 66.04 -45.00
CA GLU A 1213 -52.83 64.83 -44.22
C GLU A 1213 -51.33 64.62 -43.97
N LEU A 1214 -50.50 65.60 -44.36
CA LEU A 1214 -49.12 65.75 -43.91
C LEU A 1214 -49.11 66.81 -42.79
N LEU A 1215 -48.90 66.34 -41.55
CA LEU A 1215 -48.59 67.13 -40.34
C LEU A 1215 -49.77 67.88 -39.67
N GLU A 1216 -50.69 67.12 -39.08
CA GLU A 1216 -51.45 67.62 -37.92
C GLU A 1216 -51.35 66.61 -36.77
N GLN A 1217 -50.81 67.06 -35.62
CA GLN A 1217 -50.69 66.37 -34.32
C GLN A 1217 -49.79 65.10 -34.28
N LEU A 1218 -48.73 65.00 -33.48
CA LEU A 1218 -48.22 65.89 -32.43
C LEU A 1218 -49.27 66.29 -31.38
N GLU A 1219 -49.86 65.31 -30.67
CA GLU A 1219 -50.04 65.40 -29.20
C GLU A 1219 -50.53 64.10 -28.52
N ARG A 1220 -49.66 63.56 -27.66
CA ARG A 1220 -49.91 63.01 -26.31
C ARG A 1220 -50.80 61.76 -26.04
N THR A 1221 -50.20 60.90 -25.20
CA THR A 1221 -50.75 60.09 -24.08
C THR A 1221 -51.54 58.78 -24.31
N ARG A 1222 -50.89 57.66 -23.92
CA ARG A 1222 -51.28 56.62 -22.91
C ARG A 1222 -52.71 56.70 -22.30
N PRO A 1223 -53.36 55.58 -21.87
CA PRO A 1223 -52.72 54.48 -21.10
C PRO A 1223 -53.29 53.03 -21.24
N GLY A 1224 -52.70 52.09 -20.50
CA GLY A 1224 -53.27 50.77 -20.13
C GLY A 1224 -53.15 49.65 -21.18
N GLU A 1225 -53.11 48.36 -20.85
CA GLU A 1225 -52.89 47.66 -19.56
C GLU A 1225 -52.44 46.21 -19.89
N ALA A 1226 -51.91 45.46 -18.93
CA ALA A 1226 -51.46 44.05 -19.09
C ALA A 1226 -52.65 43.06 -18.87
N PRO A 1227 -52.51 41.70 -18.90
CA PRO A 1227 -51.31 40.88 -19.10
C PRO A 1227 -51.50 39.60 -19.98
N HIS A 1228 -50.45 38.76 -20.04
CA HIS A 1228 -50.40 37.30 -20.31
C HIS A 1228 -51.26 36.68 -21.44
N VAL A 1229 -50.57 36.03 -22.41
CA VAL A 1229 -50.22 34.59 -22.29
C VAL A 1229 -48.74 34.42 -22.65
#